data_AF-A0A2V6CEV3-F1
#
_entry.id   AF-A0A2V6CEV3-F1
#
_cell.length_a   1.000
_cell.length_b   1.000
_cell.length_c   1.000
_cell.angle_alpha   90.00
_cell.angle_beta   90.00
_cell.angle_gamma   90.00
#
_symmetry.space_group_name_H-M   'P 1'
#
loop_
_entity.id
_entity.type
_entity.pdbx_description
1 polymer ?
#
loop_
_entity_poly.entity_id
_entity_poly.type
_entity_poly.pdbx_seq_one_letter_code
_entity_poly.pdbx_strand_id
1 'polypeptide(L)'
;MTGLIQRRQGHWEESTQNLERALELNPRDIETLVLVVASNYSFLRRYGEAKPWLARALAFEPNDAFTKVWLAYVDFDWKADTRPLHQTIDSIRATNPAAVPSHPSIICPLAERNAAAAKDTLIAFGQEPIQFTDNVLFNRPFAEGVIARMTKDDEKARLAFTTARAEQEKIVQAQPNYGPALCVLGLIDAALGRKEEALREGRRAVDLLPVEKDSMNGANMVKYLAMIAAWVGDKDLACEQLASIIRRPSSLSYGQLKLLPFWDPLRGDSRFEKILEEAKQPVALEPITQSAPEKSIAVLPFENLSDEKQNAYFADGVQDEILTDLARIADLKVISRASVMHYKSGAARNLRQIGKELGVANVVEGSVQRAANRVRVNAQLVDARTDRHLWAQTYDRDLADVFAIQSEIAKTIADQLQAKLTGQEEQLIAAKPTDNPEAYDAYLRGLAYTRKGGNETAHALGAQKYLREAVRLDPKFALGWALLSYVDASGYRATTLQPTVALREEARQAAETAITLQPNLGEAILAKGYYHYSCLRDYDTAVRYFEQARQLLPNSSLLPMSLAFLERRRSQWDRSESYLSEAERLDPRNVGLLTSQAETYILLRRFPEAMRKLDQALDITPDDMATLSEKAAIAQAEGDLPRAAALLAPLHPNADDTQTLGTQVYQAILERRPAQIIPRMKEILAKPGPAFGYTNGELRFWLGWTQEVAGDHAAAKESWRQARSELEPFLKEQPENSAFIGVLALTCMGLGDKAVAFNLIERAMAANPIEKDALLGPASIEILARVAARMGEPDRAIAALQKLLSIPGGGAVALGPLTPALLRLDPMFDPLRDDPRFQKLCEEKQK
;
A
#
# COMPACT_ATOMS: atom_id res chain seq x y z
N MET A 1 -15.69 -14.33 -0.60
CA MET A 1 -14.93 -14.49 0.66
C MET A 1 -14.04 -13.27 0.95
N THR A 2 -13.19 -12.82 0.02
CA THR A 2 -12.29 -11.66 0.20
C THR A 2 -13.00 -10.42 0.77
N GLY A 3 -14.13 -10.03 0.19
CA GLY A 3 -14.90 -8.89 0.70
C GLY A 3 -15.38 -9.06 2.15
N LEU A 4 -15.70 -10.27 2.59
CA LEU A 4 -16.10 -10.55 3.98
C LEU A 4 -14.94 -10.40 4.96
N ILE A 5 -13.72 -10.75 4.54
CA ILE A 5 -12.50 -10.59 5.33
C ILE A 5 -12.14 -9.10 5.42
N GLN A 6 -12.17 -8.41 4.28
CA GLN A 6 -11.86 -6.98 4.16
C GLN A 6 -12.71 -6.13 5.11
N ARG A 7 -14.04 -6.33 5.15
CA ARG A 7 -14.88 -5.56 6.08
C ARG A 7 -14.50 -5.80 7.53
N ARG A 8 -14.15 -7.04 7.93
CA ARG A 8 -13.72 -7.38 9.30
C ARG A 8 -12.36 -6.76 9.66
N GLN A 9 -11.52 -6.50 8.66
CA GLN A 9 -10.27 -5.75 8.78
C GLN A 9 -10.46 -4.22 8.71
N GLY A 10 -11.66 -3.74 8.40
CA GLY A 10 -12.00 -2.32 8.27
C GLY A 10 -11.97 -1.78 6.83
N HIS A 11 -11.63 -2.58 5.82
CA HIS A 11 -11.60 -2.18 4.41
C HIS A 11 -13.00 -2.22 3.79
N TRP A 12 -13.87 -1.25 4.13
CA TRP A 12 -15.30 -1.28 3.80
C TRP A 12 -15.60 -0.96 2.32
N GLU A 13 -14.85 -0.05 1.69
CA GLU A 13 -14.93 0.20 0.25
C GLU A 13 -14.51 -1.01 -0.58
N GLU A 14 -13.31 -1.54 -0.30
CA GLU A 14 -12.78 -2.70 -1.02
C GLU A 14 -13.68 -3.91 -0.79
N SER A 15 -14.22 -4.05 0.43
CA SER A 15 -15.25 -5.04 0.71
C SER A 15 -16.45 -4.86 -0.21
N THR A 16 -17.04 -3.67 -0.26
CA THR A 16 -18.23 -3.39 -1.09
C THR A 16 -17.96 -3.75 -2.56
N GLN A 17 -16.85 -3.29 -3.12
CA GLN A 17 -16.48 -3.55 -4.52
C GLN A 17 -16.27 -5.04 -4.80
N ASN A 18 -15.55 -5.75 -3.94
CA ASN A 18 -15.31 -7.19 -4.11
C ASN A 18 -16.59 -8.01 -3.98
N LEU A 19 -17.53 -7.57 -3.13
CA LEU A 19 -18.83 -8.22 -2.97
C LEU A 19 -19.75 -7.96 -4.16
N GLU A 20 -19.74 -6.75 -4.72
CA GLU A 20 -20.46 -6.43 -5.96
C GLU A 20 -19.90 -7.22 -7.15
N ARG A 21 -18.58 -7.34 -7.26
CA ARG A 21 -17.94 -8.15 -8.30
C ARG A 21 -18.32 -9.63 -8.19
N ALA A 22 -18.48 -10.17 -6.99
CA ALA A 22 -18.96 -11.54 -6.81
C ALA A 22 -20.38 -11.73 -7.39
N LEU A 23 -21.24 -10.72 -7.30
CA LEU A 23 -22.58 -10.73 -7.89
C LEU A 23 -22.57 -10.54 -9.40
N GLU A 24 -21.52 -10.01 -10.01
CA GLU A 24 -21.38 -10.04 -11.47
C GLU A 24 -21.14 -11.47 -11.97
N LEU A 25 -20.43 -12.28 -11.18
CA LEU A 25 -20.17 -13.69 -11.48
C LEU A 25 -21.37 -14.58 -11.19
N ASN A 26 -22.11 -14.30 -10.11
CA ASN A 26 -23.36 -14.99 -9.78
C ASN A 26 -24.50 -14.00 -9.44
N PRO A 27 -25.20 -13.47 -10.45
CA PRO A 27 -26.19 -12.40 -10.29
C PRO A 27 -27.48 -12.77 -9.53
N ARG A 28 -27.70 -14.05 -9.22
CA ARG A 28 -28.89 -14.59 -8.57
C ARG A 28 -28.61 -15.19 -7.19
N ASP A 29 -27.40 -15.02 -6.66
CA ASP A 29 -27.06 -15.48 -5.31
C ASP A 29 -27.75 -14.59 -4.27
N ILE A 30 -28.90 -15.05 -3.76
CA ILE A 30 -29.72 -14.33 -2.78
C ILE A 30 -29.00 -14.16 -1.46
N GLU A 31 -28.22 -15.16 -1.03
CA GLU A 31 -27.45 -15.08 0.20
C GLU A 31 -26.42 -13.93 0.11
N THR A 32 -25.70 -13.85 -1.02
CA THR A 32 -24.75 -12.76 -1.26
C THR A 32 -25.44 -11.40 -1.45
N LEU A 33 -26.60 -11.35 -2.12
CA LEU A 33 -27.39 -10.12 -2.27
C LEU A 33 -27.82 -9.55 -0.91
N VAL A 34 -28.34 -10.41 -0.03
CA VAL A 34 -29.02 -10.01 1.22
C VAL A 34 -28.05 -9.98 2.40
N LEU A 35 -27.40 -11.11 2.72
CA LEU A 35 -26.56 -11.23 3.91
C LEU A 35 -25.23 -10.48 3.77
N VAL A 36 -24.82 -10.18 2.54
CA VAL A 36 -23.47 -9.71 2.28
C VAL A 36 -23.45 -8.28 1.73
N VAL A 37 -24.10 -7.98 0.61
CA VAL A 37 -24.06 -6.63 0.00
C VAL A 37 -25.01 -5.64 0.69
N ALA A 38 -26.29 -5.99 0.83
CA ALA A 38 -27.26 -5.12 1.48
C ALA A 38 -26.90 -4.83 2.95
N SER A 39 -26.36 -5.84 3.66
CA SER A 39 -25.84 -5.65 5.00
C SER A 39 -24.67 -4.66 5.00
N ASN A 40 -23.69 -4.79 4.10
CA ASN A 40 -22.54 -3.88 4.02
C ASN A 40 -22.98 -2.40 3.90
N TYR A 41 -23.90 -2.11 2.98
CA TYR A 41 -24.48 -0.77 2.84
C TYR A 41 -25.23 -0.31 4.10
N SER A 42 -25.91 -1.21 4.79
CA SER A 42 -26.61 -0.90 6.05
C SER A 42 -25.64 -0.55 7.19
N PHE A 43 -24.50 -1.25 7.32
CA PHE A 43 -23.43 -0.91 8.27
C PHE A 43 -22.83 0.48 8.01
N LEU A 44 -22.82 0.91 6.74
CA LEU A 44 -22.41 2.25 6.31
C LEU A 44 -23.51 3.31 6.46
N ARG A 45 -24.72 2.92 6.90
CA ARG A 45 -25.92 3.77 6.93
C ARG A 45 -26.29 4.35 5.55
N ARG A 46 -25.86 3.65 4.49
CA ARG A 46 -26.19 3.91 3.08
C ARG A 46 -27.46 3.16 2.70
N TYR A 47 -28.54 3.48 3.42
CA TYR A 47 -29.81 2.75 3.34
C TYR A 47 -30.50 2.91 1.98
N GLY A 48 -30.28 4.03 1.30
CA GLY A 48 -30.76 4.26 -0.06
C GLY A 48 -30.19 3.26 -1.06
N GLU A 49 -28.91 2.91 -0.90
CA GLU A 49 -28.23 1.89 -1.71
C GLU A 49 -28.55 0.46 -1.26
N ALA A 50 -28.81 0.23 0.03
CA ALA A 50 -29.17 -1.10 0.54
C ALA A 50 -30.51 -1.63 0.00
N LYS A 51 -31.55 -0.77 -0.08
CA LYS A 51 -32.91 -1.19 -0.45
C LYS A 51 -33.02 -1.82 -1.86
N PRO A 52 -32.42 -1.27 -2.93
CA PRO A 52 -32.45 -1.88 -4.25
C PRO A 52 -31.93 -3.32 -4.28
N TRP A 53 -30.89 -3.65 -3.49
CA TRP A 53 -30.35 -5.01 -3.42
C TRP A 53 -31.34 -5.99 -2.79
N LEU A 54 -32.01 -5.59 -1.70
CA LEU A 54 -33.07 -6.38 -1.07
C LEU A 54 -34.29 -6.54 -1.99
N ALA A 55 -34.70 -5.47 -2.68
CA ALA A 55 -35.79 -5.53 -3.66
C ALA A 55 -35.45 -6.46 -4.83
N ARG A 56 -34.20 -6.47 -5.29
CA ARG A 56 -33.71 -7.38 -6.33
C ARG A 56 -33.75 -8.84 -5.86
N ALA A 57 -33.35 -9.12 -4.62
CA ALA A 57 -33.48 -10.46 -4.05
C ALA A 57 -34.95 -10.93 -4.01
N LEU A 58 -35.87 -10.06 -3.59
CA LEU A 58 -37.32 -10.35 -3.61
C LEU A 58 -37.92 -10.48 -5.02
N ALA A 59 -37.30 -9.90 -6.04
CA ALA A 59 -37.72 -10.14 -7.43
C ALA A 59 -37.40 -11.58 -7.88
N PHE A 60 -36.38 -12.21 -7.31
CA PHE A 60 -36.05 -13.62 -7.56
C PHE A 60 -36.83 -14.56 -6.64
N GLU A 61 -36.96 -14.22 -5.35
CA GLU A 61 -37.74 -14.98 -4.37
C GLU A 61 -38.78 -14.09 -3.64
N PRO A 62 -39.95 -13.85 -4.25
CA PRO A 62 -40.97 -12.96 -3.68
C PRO A 62 -41.58 -13.42 -2.36
N ASN A 63 -41.33 -14.67 -1.95
CA ASN A 63 -41.86 -15.27 -0.74
C ASN A 63 -40.83 -15.42 0.38
N ASP A 64 -39.58 -14.98 0.18
CA ASP A 64 -38.57 -15.05 1.23
C ASP A 64 -38.91 -14.09 2.38
N ALA A 65 -39.35 -14.67 3.50
CA ALA A 65 -39.81 -13.93 4.68
C ALA A 65 -38.67 -13.11 5.31
N PHE A 66 -37.44 -13.65 5.29
CA PHE A 66 -36.28 -13.00 5.87
C PHE A 66 -35.94 -11.69 5.14
N THR A 67 -35.85 -11.72 3.81
CA THR A 67 -35.58 -10.53 2.99
C THR A 67 -36.71 -9.50 3.08
N LYS A 68 -37.98 -9.93 3.14
CA LYS A 68 -39.12 -9.02 3.37
C LYS A 68 -38.96 -8.24 4.67
N VAL A 69 -38.66 -8.97 5.76
CA VAL A 69 -38.48 -8.36 7.07
C VAL A 69 -37.26 -7.46 7.08
N TRP A 70 -36.13 -7.86 6.47
CA TRP A 70 -34.94 -7.00 6.39
C TRP A 70 -35.24 -5.71 5.61
N LEU A 71 -35.92 -5.79 4.45
CA LEU A 71 -36.30 -4.61 3.68
C LEU A 71 -37.15 -3.64 4.51
N ALA A 72 -38.11 -4.15 5.28
CA ALA A 72 -38.92 -3.34 6.18
C ALA A 72 -38.11 -2.79 7.37
N TYR A 73 -37.15 -3.56 7.87
CA TYR A 73 -36.24 -3.17 8.95
C TYR A 73 -35.31 -2.01 8.57
N VAL A 74 -35.01 -1.82 7.27
CA VAL A 74 -34.26 -0.65 6.80
C VAL A 74 -34.97 0.67 7.14
N ASP A 75 -36.30 0.75 7.06
CA ASP A 75 -37.03 1.97 7.45
C ASP A 75 -37.02 2.19 8.97
N PHE A 76 -36.98 1.12 9.76
CA PHE A 76 -36.76 1.21 11.20
C PHE A 76 -35.39 1.85 11.48
N ASP A 77 -34.31 1.29 10.93
CA ASP A 77 -32.94 1.78 11.17
C ASP A 77 -32.72 3.20 10.63
N TRP A 78 -33.23 3.50 9.43
CA TRP A 78 -32.99 4.77 8.75
C TRP A 78 -33.85 5.91 9.29
N LYS A 79 -35.15 5.67 9.49
CA LYS A 79 -36.15 6.74 9.73
C LYS A 79 -36.81 6.66 11.10
N ALA A 80 -36.44 5.66 11.92
CA ALA A 80 -37.15 5.36 13.16
C ALA A 80 -38.66 5.12 12.92
N ASP A 81 -39.02 4.48 11.79
CA ASP A 81 -40.41 4.15 11.46
C ASP A 81 -40.66 2.66 11.66
N THR A 82 -41.46 2.31 12.68
CA THR A 82 -41.79 0.90 12.99
C THR A 82 -42.89 0.35 12.09
N ARG A 83 -43.68 1.20 11.40
CA ARG A 83 -44.90 0.78 10.70
C ARG A 83 -44.65 -0.23 9.59
N PRO A 84 -43.65 -0.05 8.68
CA PRO A 84 -43.40 -1.04 7.62
C PRO A 84 -43.00 -2.40 8.19
N LEU A 85 -42.17 -2.39 9.23
CA LEU A 85 -41.71 -3.60 9.91
C LEU A 85 -42.87 -4.33 10.60
N HIS A 86 -43.69 -3.60 11.36
CA HIS A 86 -44.88 -4.13 12.03
C HIS A 86 -45.84 -4.78 11.02
N GLN A 87 -46.18 -4.06 9.94
CA GLN A 87 -47.08 -4.54 8.88
C GLN A 87 -46.55 -5.80 8.18
N THR A 88 -45.25 -5.85 7.92
CA THR A 88 -44.62 -7.00 7.27
C THR A 88 -44.60 -8.22 8.18
N ILE A 89 -44.29 -8.04 9.47
CA ILE A 89 -44.32 -9.12 10.46
C ILE A 89 -45.75 -9.66 10.60
N ASP A 90 -46.76 -8.80 10.72
CA ASP A 90 -48.16 -9.23 10.82
C ASP A 90 -48.65 -9.95 9.56
N SER A 91 -48.26 -9.47 8.37
CA SER A 91 -48.58 -10.12 7.11
C SER A 91 -47.94 -11.51 6.99
N ILE A 92 -46.70 -11.69 7.44
CA ILE A 92 -46.04 -13.00 7.47
C ILE A 92 -46.69 -13.87 8.52
N ARG A 93 -46.98 -13.34 9.72
CA ARG A 93 -47.64 -14.08 10.80
C ARG A 93 -49.03 -14.59 10.39
N ALA A 94 -49.78 -13.83 9.61
CA ALA A 94 -51.09 -14.23 9.12
C ALA A 94 -51.05 -15.35 8.07
N THR A 95 -49.94 -15.47 7.33
CA THR A 95 -49.82 -16.40 6.19
C THR A 95 -48.94 -17.61 6.49
N ASN A 96 -47.86 -17.42 7.25
CA ASN A 96 -46.92 -18.43 7.68
C ASN A 96 -46.26 -18.02 9.02
N PRO A 97 -46.91 -18.29 10.16
CA PRO A 97 -46.39 -17.94 11.49
C PRO A 97 -44.97 -18.45 11.77
N ALA A 98 -44.60 -19.63 11.24
CA ALA A 98 -43.30 -20.25 11.47
C ALA A 98 -42.15 -19.56 10.71
N ALA A 99 -42.46 -18.71 9.72
CA ALA A 99 -41.46 -17.98 8.93
C ALA A 99 -41.13 -16.59 9.48
N VAL A 100 -41.72 -16.17 10.60
CA VAL A 100 -41.41 -14.90 11.24
C VAL A 100 -40.01 -14.98 11.86
N PRO A 101 -39.03 -14.17 11.42
CA PRO A 101 -37.69 -14.18 12.01
C PRO A 101 -37.74 -13.72 13.47
N SER A 102 -36.98 -14.39 14.34
CA SER A 102 -37.00 -14.11 15.79
C SER A 102 -36.50 -12.70 16.11
N HIS A 103 -35.30 -12.33 15.68
CA HIS A 103 -34.66 -11.03 16.01
C HIS A 103 -35.52 -9.76 15.76
N PRO A 104 -36.05 -9.50 14.54
CA PRO A 104 -36.80 -8.26 14.26
C PRO A 104 -38.15 -8.19 14.99
N SER A 105 -38.69 -9.35 15.39
CA SER A 105 -40.03 -9.44 15.98
C SER A 105 -40.11 -8.99 17.44
N ILE A 106 -38.99 -8.99 18.18
CA ILE A 106 -38.94 -8.44 19.56
C ILE A 106 -38.56 -6.95 19.57
N ILE A 107 -37.83 -6.46 18.57
CA ILE A 107 -37.45 -5.04 18.46
C ILE A 107 -38.68 -4.14 18.33
N CYS A 108 -39.61 -4.49 17.44
CA CYS A 108 -40.77 -3.67 17.13
C CYS A 108 -41.62 -3.33 18.37
N PRO A 109 -42.07 -4.31 19.20
CA PRO A 109 -42.84 -4.01 20.40
C PRO A 109 -42.01 -3.28 21.47
N LEU A 110 -40.70 -3.49 21.56
CA LEU A 110 -39.83 -2.72 22.47
C LEU A 110 -39.70 -1.26 22.04
N ALA A 111 -39.57 -1.00 20.74
CA ALA A 111 -39.54 0.34 20.18
C ALA A 111 -40.87 1.09 20.40
N GLU A 112 -42.00 0.38 20.22
CA GLU A 112 -43.36 0.90 20.40
C GLU A 112 -43.80 0.99 21.86
N ARG A 113 -42.97 0.52 22.80
CA ARG A 113 -43.30 0.45 24.24
C ARG A 113 -44.53 -0.41 24.54
N ASN A 114 -44.80 -1.40 23.70
CA ASN A 114 -45.90 -2.33 23.85
C ASN A 114 -45.44 -3.56 24.64
N ALA A 115 -45.54 -3.48 25.97
CA ALA A 115 -45.10 -4.56 26.86
C ALA A 115 -45.92 -5.86 26.71
N ALA A 116 -47.19 -5.77 26.33
CA ALA A 116 -48.02 -6.96 26.09
C ALA A 116 -47.51 -7.70 24.85
N ALA A 117 -47.37 -7.00 23.73
CA ALA A 117 -46.83 -7.59 22.50
C ALA A 117 -45.40 -8.11 22.68
N ALA A 118 -44.55 -7.41 23.44
CA ALA A 118 -43.19 -7.88 23.73
C ALA A 118 -43.20 -9.22 24.51
N LYS A 119 -44.11 -9.38 25.47
CA LYS A 119 -44.28 -10.64 26.21
C LYS A 119 -44.80 -11.76 25.32
N ASP A 120 -45.78 -11.47 24.47
CA ASP A 120 -46.35 -12.45 23.55
C ASP A 120 -45.29 -12.95 22.55
N THR A 121 -44.48 -12.04 21.99
CA THR A 121 -43.34 -12.40 21.14
C THR A 121 -42.33 -13.26 21.92
N LEU A 122 -42.01 -12.90 23.16
CA LEU A 122 -41.07 -13.65 23.96
C LEU A 122 -41.59 -15.07 24.28
N ILE A 123 -42.88 -15.23 24.55
CA ILE A 123 -43.54 -16.54 24.70
C ILE A 123 -43.38 -17.36 23.42
N ALA A 124 -43.56 -16.75 22.26
CA ALA A 124 -43.43 -17.43 20.96
C ALA A 124 -42.01 -17.96 20.68
N PHE A 125 -40.95 -17.32 21.19
CA PHE A 125 -39.57 -17.81 21.03
C PHE A 125 -39.25 -19.07 21.85
N GLY A 126 -40.08 -19.44 22.83
CA GLY A 126 -39.81 -20.58 23.69
C GLY A 126 -38.49 -20.43 24.47
N GLN A 127 -37.57 -21.37 24.28
CA GLN A 127 -36.26 -21.48 24.95
C GLN A 127 -35.07 -21.07 24.07
N GLU A 128 -35.32 -20.51 22.88
CA GLU A 128 -34.23 -20.07 22.00
C GLU A 128 -33.49 -18.85 22.58
N PRO A 129 -32.16 -18.74 22.38
CA PRO A 129 -31.40 -17.54 22.73
C PRO A 129 -31.91 -16.32 21.98
N ILE A 130 -31.94 -15.17 22.66
CA ILE A 130 -32.56 -13.94 22.13
C ILE A 130 -31.49 -13.05 21.54
N GLN A 131 -31.73 -12.59 20.32
CA GLN A 131 -30.94 -11.53 19.70
C GLN A 131 -31.76 -10.25 19.63
N PHE A 132 -31.18 -9.13 20.07
CA PHE A 132 -31.83 -7.83 19.94
C PHE A 132 -31.43 -7.15 18.65
N THR A 133 -30.19 -6.69 18.52
CA THR A 133 -29.76 -5.82 17.39
C THR A 133 -28.58 -6.39 16.59
N ASP A 134 -27.91 -7.42 17.09
CA ASP A 134 -26.70 -8.00 16.50
C ASP A 134 -26.54 -9.47 16.93
N ASN A 135 -25.38 -10.07 16.62
CA ASN A 135 -25.08 -11.47 16.88
C ASN A 135 -24.73 -11.79 18.35
N VAL A 136 -25.04 -10.91 19.31
CA VAL A 136 -24.90 -11.20 20.74
C VAL A 136 -26.18 -11.87 21.26
N LEU A 137 -26.00 -13.00 21.93
CA LEU A 137 -27.08 -13.83 22.46
C LEU A 137 -27.38 -13.47 23.92
N PHE A 138 -28.64 -13.22 24.21
CA PHE A 138 -29.16 -12.94 25.55
C PHE A 138 -30.03 -14.09 26.03
N ASN A 139 -30.01 -14.34 27.33
CA ASN A 139 -30.94 -15.28 27.94
C ASN A 139 -32.35 -14.67 28.08
N ARG A 140 -33.36 -15.54 28.18
CA ARG A 140 -34.76 -15.13 28.33
C ARG A 140 -35.01 -14.25 29.56
N PRO A 141 -34.46 -14.55 30.75
CA PRO A 141 -34.66 -13.69 31.91
C PRO A 141 -34.14 -12.26 31.72
N PHE A 142 -33.09 -12.05 30.90
CA PHE A 142 -32.65 -10.71 30.55
C PHE A 142 -33.74 -9.93 29.80
N ALA A 143 -34.36 -10.53 28.77
CA ALA A 143 -35.44 -9.90 28.02
C ALA A 143 -36.67 -9.59 28.89
N GLU A 144 -37.03 -10.52 29.80
CA GLU A 144 -38.09 -10.29 30.79
C GLU A 144 -37.76 -9.09 31.70
N GLY A 145 -36.50 -8.97 32.12
CA GLY A 145 -36.00 -7.82 32.88
C GLY A 145 -36.11 -6.50 32.12
N VAL A 146 -35.76 -6.49 30.83
CA VAL A 146 -35.91 -5.30 29.96
C VAL A 146 -37.38 -4.90 29.84
N ILE A 147 -38.29 -5.85 29.60
CA ILE A 147 -39.73 -5.58 29.49
C ILE A 147 -40.28 -5.04 30.83
N ALA A 148 -39.91 -5.65 31.96
CA ALA A 148 -40.34 -5.19 33.28
C ALA A 148 -39.84 -3.77 33.59
N ARG A 149 -38.56 -3.48 33.26
CA ARG A 149 -37.96 -2.15 33.39
C ARG A 149 -38.67 -1.11 32.51
N MET A 150 -39.04 -1.48 31.28
CA MET A 150 -39.81 -0.63 30.37
C MET A 150 -41.19 -0.26 30.95
N THR A 151 -41.80 -1.18 31.70
CA THR A 151 -43.07 -0.94 32.43
C THR A 151 -42.90 -0.35 33.83
N LYS A 152 -41.68 0.00 34.24
CA LYS A 152 -41.34 0.51 35.59
C LYS A 152 -41.74 -0.44 36.73
N ASP A 153 -41.68 -1.75 36.48
CA ASP A 153 -41.88 -2.79 37.50
C ASP A 153 -40.51 -3.22 38.03
N ASP A 154 -39.96 -2.43 38.96
CA ASP A 154 -38.59 -2.57 39.44
C ASP A 154 -38.35 -3.90 40.17
N GLU A 155 -39.37 -4.41 40.88
CA GLU A 155 -39.29 -5.71 41.57
C GLU A 155 -39.17 -6.86 40.56
N LYS A 156 -40.04 -6.90 39.55
CA LYS A 156 -39.96 -7.94 38.50
C LYS A 156 -38.68 -7.80 37.69
N ALA A 157 -38.25 -6.58 37.39
CA ALA A 157 -37.00 -6.34 36.67
C ALA A 157 -35.80 -6.89 37.45
N ARG A 158 -35.71 -6.57 38.74
CA ARG A 158 -34.62 -7.04 39.61
C ARG A 158 -34.61 -8.56 39.74
N LEU A 159 -35.79 -9.19 39.89
CA LEU A 159 -35.90 -10.65 39.95
C LEU A 159 -35.39 -11.30 38.65
N ALA A 160 -35.87 -10.81 37.51
CA ALA A 160 -35.51 -11.35 36.19
C ALA A 160 -34.01 -11.18 35.90
N PHE A 161 -33.42 -10.01 36.18
CA PHE A 161 -31.98 -9.80 36.01
C PHE A 161 -31.13 -10.64 36.98
N THR A 162 -31.62 -10.92 38.19
CA THR A 162 -30.91 -11.81 39.13
C THR A 162 -30.83 -13.23 38.58
N THR A 163 -31.95 -13.74 38.02
CA THR A 163 -31.97 -15.04 37.32
C THR A 163 -31.06 -15.02 36.09
N ALA A 164 -31.13 -13.96 35.28
CA ALA A 164 -30.28 -13.77 34.10
C ALA A 164 -28.80 -13.84 34.46
N ARG A 165 -28.40 -13.23 35.58
CA ARG A 165 -27.01 -13.20 36.04
C ARG A 165 -26.49 -14.60 36.36
N ALA A 166 -27.26 -15.38 37.10
CA ALA A 166 -26.86 -16.73 37.51
C ALA A 166 -26.67 -17.67 36.31
N GLU A 167 -27.47 -17.49 35.25
CA GLU A 167 -27.29 -18.22 34.00
C GLU A 167 -26.07 -17.73 33.21
N GLN A 168 -25.91 -16.41 33.07
CA GLN A 168 -24.83 -15.81 32.30
C GLN A 168 -23.45 -16.06 32.92
N GLU A 169 -23.37 -16.07 34.26
CA GLU A 169 -22.12 -16.33 35.00
C GLU A 169 -21.56 -17.73 34.68
N LYS A 170 -22.41 -18.74 34.48
CA LYS A 170 -21.99 -20.07 34.05
C LYS A 170 -21.37 -20.05 32.65
N ILE A 171 -21.92 -19.24 31.73
CA ILE A 171 -21.39 -19.08 30.37
C ILE A 171 -20.01 -18.40 30.42
N VAL A 172 -19.88 -17.34 31.22
CA VAL A 172 -18.59 -16.65 31.39
C VAL A 172 -17.56 -17.54 32.08
N GLN A 173 -17.93 -18.36 33.05
CA GLN A 173 -17.02 -19.33 33.67
C GLN A 173 -16.54 -20.39 32.67
N ALA A 174 -17.43 -20.87 31.79
CA ALA A 174 -17.06 -21.80 30.72
C ALA A 174 -16.20 -21.15 29.63
N GLN A 175 -16.36 -19.85 29.39
CA GLN A 175 -15.71 -19.10 28.32
C GLN A 175 -15.17 -17.73 28.81
N PRO A 176 -14.16 -17.72 29.69
CA PRO A 176 -13.74 -16.50 30.39
C PRO A 176 -13.12 -15.42 29.51
N ASN A 177 -12.76 -15.76 28.26
CA ASN A 177 -12.15 -14.86 27.28
C ASN A 177 -13.06 -14.59 26.07
N TYR A 178 -14.36 -14.88 26.19
CA TYR A 178 -15.34 -14.60 25.15
C TYR A 178 -16.03 -13.25 25.41
N GLY A 179 -15.59 -12.21 24.68
CA GLY A 179 -16.06 -10.83 24.84
C GLY A 179 -17.59 -10.66 24.87
N PRO A 180 -18.36 -11.24 23.92
CA PRO A 180 -19.82 -11.15 23.94
C PRO A 180 -20.47 -11.62 25.23
N ALA A 181 -19.99 -12.72 25.84
CA ALA A 181 -20.55 -13.21 27.09
C ALA A 181 -20.26 -12.25 28.27
N LEU A 182 -19.10 -11.59 28.26
CA LEU A 182 -18.72 -10.57 29.26
C LEU A 182 -19.56 -9.29 29.12
N CYS A 183 -19.85 -8.83 27.90
CA CYS A 183 -20.75 -7.69 27.70
C CYS A 183 -22.16 -7.95 28.24
N VAL A 184 -22.71 -9.15 28.03
CA VAL A 184 -24.03 -9.51 28.55
C VAL A 184 -24.03 -9.54 30.08
N LEU A 185 -22.98 -10.11 30.70
CA LEU A 185 -22.84 -10.10 32.16
C LEU A 185 -22.75 -8.68 32.69
N GLY A 186 -21.96 -7.82 32.04
CA GLY A 186 -21.81 -6.42 32.43
C GLY A 186 -23.12 -5.63 32.34
N LEU A 187 -23.96 -5.89 31.32
CA LEU A 187 -25.29 -5.28 31.22
C LEU A 187 -26.24 -5.73 32.34
N ILE A 188 -26.20 -7.01 32.69
CA ILE A 188 -27.00 -7.55 33.80
C ILE A 188 -26.55 -6.91 35.12
N ASP A 189 -25.24 -6.82 35.34
CA ASP A 189 -24.67 -6.21 36.54
C ASP A 189 -24.99 -4.71 36.60
N ALA A 190 -24.99 -4.01 35.46
CA ALA A 190 -25.46 -2.63 35.38
C ALA A 190 -26.94 -2.51 35.79
N ALA A 191 -27.80 -3.40 35.31
CA ALA A 191 -29.22 -3.40 35.65
C ALA A 191 -29.49 -3.72 37.13
N LEU A 192 -28.61 -4.49 37.76
CA LEU A 192 -28.66 -4.82 39.20
C LEU A 192 -28.00 -3.76 40.09
N GLY A 193 -27.45 -2.69 39.52
CA GLY A 193 -26.78 -1.61 40.24
C GLY A 193 -25.33 -1.91 40.67
N ARG A 194 -24.72 -2.97 40.13
CA ARG A 194 -23.33 -3.39 40.40
C ARG A 194 -22.36 -2.65 39.48
N LYS A 195 -22.20 -1.35 39.74
CA LYS A 195 -21.53 -0.42 38.83
C LYS A 195 -20.09 -0.83 38.48
N GLU A 196 -19.31 -1.22 39.48
CA GLU A 196 -17.89 -1.50 39.24
C GLU A 196 -17.68 -2.81 38.48
N GLU A 197 -18.42 -3.87 38.83
CA GLU A 197 -18.44 -5.15 38.12
C GLU A 197 -18.79 -4.93 36.65
N ALA A 198 -19.89 -4.20 36.43
CA ALA A 198 -20.42 -3.94 35.10
C ALA A 198 -19.40 -3.25 34.18
N LEU A 199 -18.76 -2.17 34.67
CA LEU A 199 -17.77 -1.43 33.90
C LEU A 199 -16.48 -2.23 33.68
N ARG A 200 -16.04 -3.03 34.66
CA ARG A 200 -14.87 -3.90 34.52
C ARG A 200 -15.10 -4.94 33.43
N GLU A 201 -16.25 -5.59 33.42
CA GLU A 201 -16.60 -6.61 32.43
C GLU A 201 -16.76 -6.02 31.03
N GLY A 202 -17.44 -4.86 30.92
CA GLY A 202 -17.60 -4.15 29.66
C GLY A 202 -16.26 -3.72 29.05
N ARG A 203 -15.33 -3.17 29.85
CA ARG A 203 -13.98 -2.80 29.39
C ARG A 203 -13.18 -4.04 28.97
N ARG A 204 -13.21 -5.10 29.77
CA ARG A 204 -12.53 -6.36 29.45
C ARG A 204 -13.04 -6.97 28.14
N ALA A 205 -14.33 -6.85 27.84
CA ALA A 205 -14.88 -7.32 26.58
C ALA A 205 -14.34 -6.54 25.36
N VAL A 206 -14.19 -5.22 25.49
CA VAL A 206 -13.54 -4.36 24.48
C VAL A 206 -12.05 -4.73 24.32
N ASP A 207 -11.33 -4.97 25.42
CA ASP A 207 -9.91 -5.35 25.37
C ASP A 207 -9.68 -6.71 24.69
N LEU A 208 -10.58 -7.68 24.91
CA LEU A 208 -10.49 -9.01 24.29
C LEU A 208 -10.78 -9.00 22.79
N LEU A 209 -11.65 -8.08 22.36
CA LEU A 209 -12.08 -7.95 20.98
C LEU A 209 -12.15 -6.46 20.56
N PRO A 210 -10.99 -5.82 20.35
CA PRO A 210 -10.93 -4.44 19.92
C PRO A 210 -11.34 -4.28 18.45
N VAL A 211 -11.75 -3.07 18.06
CA VAL A 211 -12.20 -2.73 16.69
C VAL A 211 -11.10 -3.00 15.67
N GLU A 212 -9.84 -2.83 16.05
CA GLU A 212 -8.67 -3.06 15.20
C GLU A 212 -8.47 -4.54 14.87
N LYS A 213 -8.96 -5.44 15.74
CA LYS A 213 -8.87 -6.90 15.55
C LYS A 213 -10.05 -7.45 14.75
N ASP A 214 -11.24 -6.88 14.97
CA ASP A 214 -12.47 -7.23 14.27
C ASP A 214 -13.37 -6.00 14.26
N SER A 215 -13.40 -5.30 13.14
CA SER A 215 -14.09 -4.01 13.01
C SER A 215 -15.59 -4.11 13.32
N MET A 216 -16.20 -5.25 13.01
CA MET A 216 -17.64 -5.47 13.15
C MET A 216 -17.99 -5.82 14.60
N ASN A 217 -17.37 -6.86 15.13
CA ASN A 217 -17.71 -7.34 16.47
C ASN A 217 -17.11 -6.45 17.55
N GLY A 218 -15.94 -5.86 17.31
CA GLY A 218 -15.35 -4.89 18.23
C GLY A 218 -16.23 -3.64 18.39
N ALA A 219 -16.86 -3.17 17.30
CA ALA A 219 -17.83 -2.07 17.40
C ALA A 219 -19.05 -2.44 18.26
N ASN A 220 -19.49 -3.71 18.22
CA ASN A 220 -20.55 -4.19 19.10
C ASN A 220 -20.10 -4.19 20.57
N MET A 221 -18.85 -4.56 20.89
CA MET A 221 -18.34 -4.53 22.27
C MET A 221 -18.36 -3.11 22.83
N VAL A 222 -17.92 -2.14 22.04
CA VAL A 222 -17.95 -0.71 22.43
C VAL A 222 -19.38 -0.20 22.60
N LYS A 223 -20.32 -0.60 21.71
CA LYS A 223 -21.76 -0.32 21.88
C LYS A 223 -22.28 -0.82 23.22
N TYR A 224 -21.96 -2.06 23.59
CA TYR A 224 -22.42 -2.64 24.85
C TYR A 224 -21.77 -1.98 26.06
N LEU A 225 -20.50 -1.58 26.00
CA LEU A 225 -19.89 -0.75 27.05
C LEU A 225 -20.61 0.60 27.20
N ALA A 226 -21.03 1.22 26.11
CA ALA A 226 -21.81 2.45 26.16
C ALA A 226 -23.18 2.25 26.82
N MET A 227 -23.87 1.14 26.51
CA MET A 227 -25.13 0.76 27.16
C MET A 227 -24.94 0.50 28.66
N ILE A 228 -23.88 -0.22 29.05
CA ILE A 228 -23.51 -0.47 30.45
C ILE A 228 -23.31 0.86 31.18
N ALA A 229 -22.48 1.75 30.61
CA ALA A 229 -22.19 3.07 31.16
C ALA A 229 -23.47 3.89 31.35
N ALA A 230 -24.37 3.89 30.36
CA ALA A 230 -25.66 4.57 30.44
C ALA A 230 -26.52 4.03 31.59
N TRP A 231 -26.54 2.70 31.77
CA TRP A 231 -27.38 2.04 32.79
C TRP A 231 -26.87 2.25 34.22
N VAL A 232 -25.56 2.39 34.41
CA VAL A 232 -24.95 2.73 35.72
C VAL A 232 -24.89 4.24 35.98
N GLY A 233 -25.44 5.05 35.08
CA GLY A 233 -25.49 6.51 35.20
C GLY A 233 -24.21 7.26 34.81
N ASP A 234 -23.22 6.58 34.22
CA ASP A 234 -22.01 7.20 33.69
C ASP A 234 -22.26 7.73 32.27
N LYS A 235 -22.93 8.87 32.20
CA LYS A 235 -23.35 9.49 30.92
C LYS A 235 -22.16 9.97 30.08
N ASP A 236 -21.06 10.34 30.73
CA ASP A 236 -19.87 10.84 30.06
C ASP A 236 -19.22 9.71 29.26
N LEU A 237 -18.92 8.58 29.93
CA LEU A 237 -18.40 7.40 29.26
C LEU A 237 -19.37 6.89 28.19
N ALA A 238 -20.67 6.86 28.48
CA ALA A 238 -21.67 6.40 27.52
C ALA A 238 -21.66 7.24 26.23
N CYS A 239 -21.66 8.56 26.35
CA CYS A 239 -21.64 9.45 25.18
C CYS A 239 -20.30 9.40 24.44
N GLU A 240 -19.18 9.27 25.16
CA GLU A 240 -17.85 9.11 24.57
C GLU A 240 -17.77 7.85 23.70
N GLN A 241 -18.20 6.70 24.24
CA GLN A 241 -18.19 5.44 23.51
C GLN A 241 -19.19 5.44 22.34
N LEU A 242 -20.36 6.07 22.49
CA LEU A 242 -21.31 6.23 21.39
C LEU A 242 -20.76 7.12 20.25
N ALA A 243 -20.10 8.21 20.59
CA ALA A 243 -19.49 9.11 19.62
C ALA A 243 -18.34 8.44 18.85
N SER A 244 -17.59 7.54 19.50
CA SER A 244 -16.50 6.81 18.84
C SER A 244 -17.01 5.79 17.81
N ILE A 245 -18.15 5.15 18.05
CA ILE A 245 -18.72 4.15 17.14
C ILE A 245 -19.62 4.76 16.06
N ILE A 246 -20.31 5.86 16.33
CA ILE A 246 -21.25 6.41 15.32
C ILE A 246 -20.52 6.89 14.07
N ARG A 247 -19.23 7.22 14.19
CA ARG A 247 -18.36 7.64 13.09
C ARG A 247 -17.71 6.47 12.35
N ARG A 248 -18.02 5.22 12.72
CA ARG A 248 -17.49 4.01 12.11
C ARG A 248 -18.62 3.14 11.57
N PRO A 249 -18.35 2.28 10.57
CA PRO A 249 -19.33 1.29 10.14
C PRO A 249 -19.69 0.33 11.27
N SER A 250 -20.97 0.24 11.60
CA SER A 250 -21.45 -0.58 12.73
C SER A 250 -22.93 -0.92 12.60
N SER A 251 -23.42 -1.83 13.46
CA SER A 251 -24.84 -2.22 13.51
C SER A 251 -25.73 -1.15 14.16
N LEU A 252 -25.14 -0.12 14.78
CA LEU A 252 -25.87 0.89 15.53
C LEU A 252 -26.48 1.94 14.59
N SER A 253 -27.80 2.04 14.61
CA SER A 253 -28.57 2.94 13.73
C SER A 253 -29.26 4.08 14.49
N TYR A 254 -29.70 5.08 13.74
CA TYR A 254 -30.57 6.15 14.25
C TYR A 254 -31.85 5.58 14.87
N GLY A 255 -32.51 4.65 14.19
CA GLY A 255 -33.73 3.98 14.68
C GLY A 255 -33.54 3.32 16.04
N GLN A 256 -32.46 2.55 16.19
CA GLN A 256 -32.13 1.88 17.44
C GLN A 256 -31.89 2.88 18.58
N LEU A 257 -31.07 3.91 18.34
CA LEU A 257 -30.78 4.95 19.33
C LEU A 257 -32.03 5.74 19.73
N LYS A 258 -32.89 6.04 18.75
CA LYS A 258 -34.08 6.86 18.98
C LYS A 258 -35.17 6.09 19.72
N LEU A 259 -35.44 4.84 19.34
CA LEU A 259 -36.64 4.13 19.76
C LEU A 259 -36.42 3.16 20.91
N LEU A 260 -35.30 2.44 20.96
CA LEU A 260 -35.11 1.33 21.88
C LEU A 260 -34.97 1.79 23.35
N PRO A 261 -35.52 1.03 24.31
CA PRO A 261 -35.49 1.34 25.75
C PRO A 261 -34.07 1.40 26.34
N PHE A 262 -33.10 0.79 25.66
CA PHE A 262 -31.72 0.73 26.13
C PHE A 262 -31.08 2.09 26.36
N TRP A 263 -31.50 3.10 25.59
CA TRP A 263 -30.90 4.43 25.56
C TRP A 263 -31.71 5.46 26.34
N ASP A 264 -32.81 5.06 26.99
CA ASP A 264 -33.64 5.95 27.80
C ASP A 264 -32.85 6.79 28.83
N PRO A 265 -31.80 6.27 29.51
CA PRO A 265 -31.02 7.06 30.47
C PRO A 265 -30.27 8.26 29.86
N LEU A 266 -30.00 8.25 28.55
CA LEU A 266 -29.26 9.30 27.85
C LEU A 266 -30.16 10.35 27.19
N ARG A 267 -31.47 10.08 27.07
CA ARG A 267 -32.41 11.02 26.43
C ARG A 267 -32.43 12.35 27.16
N GLY A 268 -32.36 13.45 26.40
CA GLY A 268 -32.27 14.80 26.95
C GLY A 268 -30.87 15.27 27.33
N ASP A 269 -29.83 14.41 27.22
CA ASP A 269 -28.43 14.87 27.24
C ASP A 269 -28.07 15.48 25.87
N SER A 270 -27.56 16.71 25.86
CA SER A 270 -27.26 17.43 24.62
C SER A 270 -26.22 16.72 23.74
N ARG A 271 -25.30 15.95 24.33
CA ARG A 271 -24.30 15.17 23.58
C ARG A 271 -24.95 13.99 22.90
N PHE A 272 -25.88 13.33 23.57
CA PHE A 272 -26.65 12.22 23.01
C PHE A 272 -27.55 12.68 21.86
N GLU A 273 -28.22 13.83 22.01
CA GLU A 273 -29.03 14.40 20.91
C GLU A 273 -28.16 14.75 19.69
N LYS A 274 -26.92 15.23 19.90
CA LYS A 274 -25.98 15.43 18.80
C LYS A 274 -25.60 14.11 18.11
N ILE A 275 -25.34 13.06 18.88
CA ILE A 275 -25.06 11.71 18.34
C ILE A 275 -26.25 11.19 17.53
N LEU A 276 -27.49 11.44 17.97
CA LEU A 276 -28.69 11.09 17.21
C LEU A 276 -28.76 11.79 15.85
N GLU A 277 -28.37 13.06 15.77
CA GLU A 277 -28.31 13.77 14.49
C GLU A 277 -27.17 13.25 13.59
N GLU A 278 -26.00 12.96 14.17
CA GLU A 278 -24.88 12.31 13.43
C GLU A 278 -25.29 10.92 12.89
N ALA A 279 -26.10 10.16 13.65
CA ALA A 279 -26.57 8.83 13.28
C ALA A 279 -27.49 8.79 12.04
N LYS A 280 -28.10 9.91 11.67
CA LYS A 280 -28.95 10.00 10.46
C LYS A 280 -28.14 10.03 9.17
N GLN A 281 -26.86 10.41 9.26
CA GLN A 281 -26.00 10.56 8.11
C GLN A 281 -25.28 9.25 7.78
N PRO A 282 -25.00 8.99 6.49
CA PRO A 282 -24.09 7.92 6.09
C PRO A 282 -22.77 8.03 6.87
N VAL A 283 -22.15 6.89 7.15
CA VAL A 283 -20.78 6.89 7.68
C VAL A 283 -19.90 7.51 6.61
N ALA A 284 -19.28 8.65 6.91
CA ALA A 284 -18.18 9.14 6.11
C ALA A 284 -17.04 8.13 6.27
N LEU A 285 -16.83 7.35 5.21
CA LEU A 285 -15.64 6.54 5.08
C LEU A 285 -14.51 7.51 4.75
N GLU A 286 -14.06 8.23 5.78
CA GLU A 286 -12.69 8.69 5.75
C GLU A 286 -11.85 7.42 5.60
N PRO A 287 -10.93 7.36 4.62
CA PRO A 287 -10.01 6.23 4.52
C PRO A 287 -9.48 6.01 5.92
N ILE A 288 -9.52 4.76 6.42
CA ILE A 288 -9.08 4.46 7.79
C ILE A 288 -7.64 4.94 7.91
N THR A 289 -7.45 6.18 8.35
CA THR A 289 -6.31 6.54 9.14
C THR A 289 -6.60 5.77 10.41
N GLN A 290 -6.01 4.57 10.52
CA GLN A 290 -5.67 4.02 11.82
C GLN A 290 -5.25 5.22 12.66
N SER A 291 -5.89 5.43 13.81
CA SER A 291 -5.36 6.36 14.80
C SER A 291 -3.86 6.09 14.83
N ALA A 292 -3.06 7.07 14.38
CA ALA A 292 -1.67 6.81 14.12
C ALA A 292 -1.05 6.20 15.38
N PRO A 293 -0.29 5.10 15.29
CA PRO A 293 0.21 4.42 16.48
C PRO A 293 0.88 5.43 17.41
N GLU A 294 0.64 5.38 18.72
CA GLU A 294 1.16 6.41 19.63
C GLU A 294 2.70 6.49 19.58
N LYS A 295 3.34 5.35 19.32
CA LYS A 295 4.78 5.20 19.08
C LYS A 295 5.13 5.31 17.59
N SER A 296 4.62 6.34 16.93
CA SER A 296 4.95 6.62 15.52
C SER A 296 5.46 8.03 15.35
N ILE A 297 6.46 8.18 14.48
CA ILE A 297 7.23 9.41 14.37
C ILE A 297 7.66 9.70 12.93
N ALA A 298 7.64 10.98 12.56
CA ALA A 298 8.27 11.50 11.36
C ALA A 298 9.29 12.59 11.73
N VAL A 299 10.47 12.55 11.13
CA VAL A 299 11.50 13.59 11.33
C VAL A 299 11.49 14.52 10.12
N LEU A 300 10.94 15.72 10.25
CA LEU A 300 10.87 16.66 9.12
C LEU A 300 12.25 17.20 8.75
N PRO A 301 12.44 17.71 7.52
CA PRO A 301 13.68 18.38 7.13
C PRO A 301 14.02 19.51 8.11
N PHE A 302 15.23 19.47 8.67
CA PHE A 302 15.73 20.49 9.59
C PHE A 302 16.11 21.75 8.82
N GLU A 303 15.84 22.91 9.41
CA GLU A 303 16.20 24.19 8.81
C GLU A 303 17.72 24.41 8.86
N ASN A 304 18.33 24.84 7.75
CA ASN A 304 19.73 25.24 7.73
C ASN A 304 19.86 26.73 8.10
N LEU A 305 20.40 27.02 9.27
CA LEU A 305 20.65 28.38 9.78
C LEU A 305 22.13 28.81 9.61
N SER A 306 22.91 28.07 8.82
CA SER A 306 24.30 28.40 8.53
C SER A 306 24.40 29.50 7.45
N ASP A 307 25.31 30.46 7.63
CA ASP A 307 25.55 31.55 6.65
C ASP A 307 26.03 31.01 5.29
N GLU A 308 26.84 29.94 5.34
CA GLU A 308 27.36 29.26 4.18
C GLU A 308 26.32 28.29 3.59
N LYS A 309 25.64 28.72 2.52
CA LYS A 309 24.64 27.90 1.80
C LYS A 309 25.17 26.55 1.31
N GLN A 310 26.48 26.45 1.07
CA GLN A 310 27.15 25.20 0.70
C GLN A 310 27.07 24.10 1.78
N ASN A 311 26.73 24.45 3.03
CA ASN A 311 26.56 23.50 4.14
C ASN A 311 25.12 22.95 4.25
N ALA A 312 24.23 23.21 3.28
CA ALA A 312 22.87 22.67 3.30
C ALA A 312 22.82 21.14 3.40
N TYR A 313 23.78 20.43 2.78
CA TYR A 313 23.89 18.97 2.89
C TYR A 313 24.18 18.50 4.32
N PHE A 314 24.80 19.33 5.16
CA PHE A 314 25.12 18.99 6.54
C PHE A 314 23.86 18.97 7.41
N ALA A 315 22.96 19.94 7.24
CA ALA A 315 21.66 19.94 7.94
C ALA A 315 20.81 18.73 7.53
N ASP A 316 20.77 18.42 6.23
CA ASP A 316 20.12 17.20 5.71
C ASP A 316 20.77 15.93 6.28
N GLY A 317 22.10 15.91 6.42
CA GLY A 317 22.85 14.79 7.00
C GLY A 317 22.50 14.55 8.46
N VAL A 318 22.50 15.59 9.30
CA VAL A 318 22.11 15.46 10.72
C VAL A 318 20.67 14.93 10.87
N GLN A 319 19.75 15.40 10.03
CA GLN A 319 18.38 14.89 10.00
C GLN A 319 18.31 13.41 9.61
N ASP A 320 19.05 12.98 8.58
CA ASP A 320 19.05 11.58 8.10
C ASP A 320 19.62 10.62 9.15
N GLU A 321 20.61 11.05 9.93
CA GLU A 321 21.21 10.22 11.00
C GLU A 321 20.29 10.05 12.19
N ILE A 322 19.62 11.13 12.64
CA ILE A 322 18.59 11.02 13.69
C ILE A 322 17.49 10.06 13.23
N LEU A 323 17.07 10.16 11.97
CA LEU A 323 16.10 9.25 11.37
C LEU A 323 16.62 7.81 11.31
N THR A 324 17.90 7.62 10.96
CA THR A 324 18.56 6.31 10.90
C THR A 324 18.62 5.64 12.26
N ASP A 325 19.02 6.37 13.31
CA ASP A 325 19.06 5.85 14.69
C ASP A 325 17.67 5.49 15.20
N LEU A 326 16.68 6.35 14.97
CA LEU A 326 15.29 6.05 15.33
C LEU A 326 14.77 4.84 14.55
N ALA A 327 15.15 4.68 13.28
CA ALA A 327 14.70 3.58 12.44
C ALA A 327 15.19 2.20 12.92
N ARG A 328 16.25 2.15 13.74
CA ARG A 328 16.73 0.92 14.39
C ARG A 328 15.82 0.43 15.51
N ILE A 329 14.98 1.30 16.09
CA ILE A 329 14.13 0.97 17.24
C ILE A 329 12.86 0.25 16.79
N ALA A 330 12.76 -1.05 17.06
CA ALA A 330 11.64 -1.88 16.61
C ALA A 330 10.29 -1.51 17.24
N ASP A 331 10.29 -0.94 18.44
CA ASP A 331 9.08 -0.50 19.15
C ASP A 331 8.54 0.85 18.63
N LEU A 332 9.23 1.48 17.68
CA LEU A 332 8.76 2.67 16.96
C LEU A 332 8.31 2.31 15.54
N LYS A 333 7.28 3.02 15.05
CA LYS A 333 7.01 3.19 13.61
C LYS A 333 7.66 4.49 13.15
N VAL A 334 8.71 4.41 12.33
CA VAL A 334 9.42 5.59 11.81
C VAL A 334 9.11 5.77 10.34
N ILE A 335 8.68 6.98 9.96
CA ILE A 335 8.45 7.33 8.56
C ILE A 335 9.77 7.67 7.90
N SER A 336 9.99 7.06 6.74
CA SER A 336 11.20 7.21 5.93
C SER A 336 11.35 8.62 5.35
N ARG A 337 12.61 8.98 5.08
CA ARG A 337 12.99 10.33 4.63
C ARG A 337 12.23 10.78 3.37
N ALA A 338 12.06 9.93 2.37
CA ALA A 338 11.45 10.34 1.10
C ALA A 338 10.05 10.93 1.28
N SER A 339 9.26 10.38 2.21
CA SER A 339 7.93 10.89 2.52
C SER A 339 7.89 12.26 3.18
N VAL A 340 8.94 12.65 3.92
CA VAL A 340 8.99 13.92 4.65
C VAL A 340 9.66 15.06 3.88
N MET A 341 10.40 14.74 2.80
CA MET A 341 11.22 15.74 2.07
C MET A 341 10.43 16.86 1.40
N HIS A 342 9.13 16.69 1.16
CA HIS A 342 8.27 17.71 0.58
C HIS A 342 7.87 18.79 1.60
N TYR A 343 8.00 18.51 2.90
CA TYR A 343 7.68 19.44 3.99
C TYR A 343 8.89 20.29 4.40
N LYS A 344 9.60 20.92 3.45
CA LYS A 344 10.76 21.80 3.78
C LYS A 344 10.32 23.03 4.60
N SER A 345 11.28 23.63 5.31
CA SER A 345 11.04 24.80 6.15
C SER A 345 10.75 26.05 5.30
N GLY A 346 9.86 26.93 5.76
CA GLY A 346 9.58 28.24 5.14
C GLY A 346 8.10 28.61 4.98
N ALA A 347 7.21 27.63 4.82
CA ALA A 347 5.76 27.84 4.89
C ALA A 347 5.23 27.41 6.28
N ALA A 348 4.09 27.95 6.71
CA ALA A 348 3.42 27.51 7.94
C ALA A 348 3.03 26.02 7.79
N ARG A 349 3.80 25.13 8.40
CA ARG A 349 3.55 23.69 8.40
C ARG A 349 2.35 23.40 9.30
N ASN A 350 1.36 22.70 8.77
CA ASN A 350 0.25 22.18 9.56
C ASN A 350 0.61 20.78 10.07
N LEU A 351 1.18 20.68 11.27
CA LEU A 351 1.66 19.42 11.83
C LEU A 351 0.55 18.37 11.94
N ARG A 352 -0.69 18.79 12.20
CA ARG A 352 -1.86 17.90 12.22
C ARG A 352 -2.14 17.29 10.85
N GLN A 353 -2.09 18.10 9.80
CA GLN A 353 -2.26 17.60 8.44
C GLN A 353 -1.11 16.66 8.05
N ILE A 354 0.13 17.04 8.34
CA ILE A 354 1.32 16.22 8.07
C ILE A 354 1.22 14.88 8.81
N GLY A 355 0.83 14.88 10.09
CA GLY A 355 0.63 13.66 10.87
C GLY A 355 -0.44 12.73 10.28
N LYS A 356 -1.52 13.29 9.72
CA LYS A 356 -2.54 12.51 9.01
C LYS A 356 -2.02 11.93 7.69
N GLU A 357 -1.38 12.76 6.87
CA GLU A 357 -0.83 12.35 5.56
C GLU A 357 0.24 11.26 5.69
N LEU A 358 1.05 11.33 6.75
CA LEU A 358 2.11 10.36 7.03
C LEU A 358 1.65 9.19 7.92
N GLY A 359 0.45 9.26 8.49
CA GLY A 359 -0.06 8.28 9.45
C GLY A 359 0.83 8.14 10.69
N VAL A 360 1.22 9.28 11.28
CA VAL A 360 2.02 9.36 12.52
C VAL A 360 1.38 10.23 13.60
N ALA A 361 1.61 9.87 14.86
CA ALA A 361 1.13 10.61 16.02
C ALA A 361 2.08 11.74 16.43
N ASN A 362 3.39 11.59 16.15
CA ASN A 362 4.42 12.52 16.58
C ASN A 362 5.26 13.01 15.40
N VAL A 363 5.74 14.24 15.50
CA VAL A 363 6.61 14.86 14.51
C VAL A 363 7.79 15.51 15.20
N VAL A 364 8.98 15.35 14.60
CA VAL A 364 10.21 16.04 15.02
C VAL A 364 10.50 17.16 14.05
N GLU A 365 10.73 18.36 14.59
CA GLU A 365 11.24 19.50 13.85
C GLU A 365 12.55 19.97 14.46
N GLY A 366 13.33 20.73 13.68
CA GLY A 366 14.61 21.21 14.16
C GLY A 366 15.31 22.14 13.20
N SER A 367 16.47 22.61 13.63
CA SER A 367 17.36 23.46 12.86
C SER A 367 18.81 23.12 13.14
N VAL A 368 19.67 23.22 12.14
CA VAL A 368 21.12 23.02 12.26
C VAL A 368 21.84 24.29 11.83
N GLN A 369 22.79 24.72 12.64
CA GLN A 369 23.74 25.78 12.32
C GLN A 369 25.16 25.25 12.50
N ARG A 370 25.96 25.34 11.45
CA ARG A 370 27.40 25.04 11.49
C ARG A 370 28.19 26.33 11.28
N ALA A 371 29.05 26.66 12.24
CA ALA A 371 29.94 27.79 12.16
C ALA A 371 31.35 27.35 12.58
N ALA A 372 32.28 27.33 11.62
CA ALA A 372 33.62 26.79 11.80
C ALA A 372 33.60 25.37 12.42
N ASN A 373 34.13 25.23 13.65
CA ASN A 373 34.20 23.96 14.37
C ASN A 373 33.06 23.76 15.40
N ARG A 374 32.02 24.59 15.38
CA ARG A 374 30.85 24.44 16.26
C ARG A 374 29.59 24.09 15.48
N VAL A 375 28.79 23.23 16.09
CA VAL A 375 27.48 22.82 15.59
C VAL A 375 26.43 23.11 16.66
N ARG A 376 25.40 23.85 16.25
CA ARG A 376 24.19 24.07 17.05
C ARG A 376 23.03 23.32 16.40
N VAL A 377 22.41 22.42 17.15
CA VAL A 377 21.21 21.66 16.73
C VAL A 377 20.08 22.00 17.68
N ASN A 378 18.95 22.46 17.14
CA ASN A 378 17.69 22.54 17.87
C ASN A 378 16.81 21.38 17.41
N ALA A 379 16.22 20.66 18.34
CA ALA A 379 15.26 19.60 18.05
C ALA A 379 14.05 19.71 18.99
N GLN A 380 12.86 19.48 18.45
CA GLN A 380 11.62 19.46 19.19
C GLN A 380 10.73 18.30 18.74
N LEU A 381 10.05 17.68 19.69
CA LEU A 381 9.08 16.60 19.49
C LEU A 381 7.68 17.14 19.80
N VAL A 382 6.76 16.98 18.84
CA VAL A 382 5.39 17.51 18.91
C VAL A 382 4.38 16.39 18.67
N ASP A 383 3.30 16.34 19.46
CA ASP A 383 2.13 15.52 19.18
C ASP A 383 1.33 16.19 18.05
N ALA A 384 1.38 15.60 16.86
CA ALA A 384 0.75 16.15 15.65
C ALA A 384 -0.77 16.28 15.77
N ARG A 385 -1.42 15.47 16.61
CA ARG A 385 -2.89 15.48 16.74
C ARG A 385 -3.35 16.72 17.51
N THR A 386 -2.61 17.07 18.55
CA THR A 386 -2.97 18.14 19.50
C THR A 386 -2.14 19.41 19.33
N ASP A 387 -1.10 19.37 18.52
CA ASP A 387 -0.09 20.44 18.37
C ASP A 387 0.65 20.74 19.69
N ARG A 388 0.71 19.75 20.59
CA ARG A 388 1.33 19.88 21.91
C ARG A 388 2.80 19.52 21.83
N HIS A 389 3.67 20.44 22.25
CA HIS A 389 5.10 20.16 22.44
C HIS A 389 5.30 19.14 23.57
N LEU A 390 5.97 18.03 23.27
CA LEU A 390 6.32 16.98 24.22
C LEU A 390 7.72 17.21 24.80
N TRP A 391 8.65 17.64 23.94
CA TRP A 391 10.04 17.89 24.32
C TRP A 391 10.69 18.88 23.34
N ALA A 392 11.66 19.66 23.82
CA ALA A 392 12.51 20.51 22.99
C ALA A 392 13.86 20.73 23.67
N GLN A 393 14.94 20.71 22.90
CA GLN A 393 16.29 20.94 23.42
C GLN A 393 17.21 21.57 22.37
N THR A 394 18.14 22.39 22.87
CA THR A 394 19.22 22.98 22.08
C THR A 394 20.55 22.36 22.48
N TYR A 395 21.28 21.89 21.48
CA TYR A 395 22.65 21.39 21.61
C TYR A 395 23.58 22.39 20.95
N ASP A 396 24.65 22.76 21.65
CA ASP A 396 25.69 23.62 21.10
C ASP A 396 27.04 23.04 21.52
N ARG A 397 27.69 22.30 20.61
CA ARG A 397 28.94 21.57 20.89
C ARG A 397 29.96 21.73 19.76
N ASP A 398 31.14 21.15 19.98
CA ASP A 398 32.15 21.01 18.94
C ASP A 398 31.68 20.05 17.84
N LEU A 399 32.15 20.25 16.60
CA LEU A 399 31.83 19.38 15.46
C LEU A 399 32.24 17.93 15.72
N ALA A 400 33.32 17.70 16.48
CA ALA A 400 33.74 16.34 16.86
C ALA A 400 32.70 15.59 17.71
N ASP A 401 31.78 16.31 18.36
CA ASP A 401 30.70 15.76 19.19
C ASP A 401 29.38 15.59 18.42
N VAL A 402 29.34 15.85 17.11
CA VAL A 402 28.10 15.81 16.31
C VAL A 402 27.39 14.44 16.40
N PHE A 403 28.15 13.34 16.43
CA PHE A 403 27.61 11.99 16.58
C PHE A 403 26.92 11.80 17.92
N ALA A 404 27.50 12.34 19.00
CA ALA A 404 26.91 12.22 20.33
C ALA A 404 25.58 12.98 20.41
N ILE A 405 25.45 14.11 19.71
CA ILE A 405 24.19 14.86 19.62
C ILE A 405 23.10 14.01 18.95
N GLN A 406 23.41 13.36 17.84
CA GLN A 406 22.45 12.54 17.08
C GLN A 406 21.91 11.37 17.94
N SER A 407 22.81 10.60 18.55
CA SER A 407 22.45 9.49 19.43
C SER A 407 21.67 9.95 20.67
N GLU A 408 22.05 11.08 21.27
CA GLU A 408 21.36 11.66 22.44
C GLU A 408 19.93 12.07 22.08
N ILE A 409 19.72 12.70 20.92
CA ILE A 409 18.40 13.07 20.42
C ILE A 409 17.54 11.82 20.20
N ALA A 410 18.06 10.79 19.51
CA ALA A 410 17.30 9.57 19.22
C ALA A 410 16.88 8.83 20.51
N LYS A 411 17.79 8.67 21.48
CA LYS A 411 17.50 8.06 22.78
C LYS A 411 16.46 8.88 23.56
N THR A 412 16.64 10.20 23.62
CA THR A 412 15.71 11.09 24.33
C THR A 412 14.30 11.02 23.74
N ILE A 413 14.18 11.04 22.40
CA ILE A 413 12.89 10.88 21.72
C ILE A 413 12.25 9.53 22.07
N ALA A 414 13.03 8.45 22.05
CA ALA A 414 12.51 7.14 22.38
C ALA A 414 12.01 7.05 23.83
N ASP A 415 12.72 7.67 24.78
CA ASP A 415 12.31 7.78 26.18
C ASP A 415 11.00 8.59 26.32
N GLN A 416 10.89 9.74 25.63
CA GLN A 416 9.67 10.58 25.64
C GLN A 416 8.45 9.83 25.09
N LEU A 417 8.65 8.98 24.07
CA LEU A 417 7.61 8.13 23.49
C LEU A 417 7.43 6.80 24.22
N GLN A 418 8.19 6.56 25.30
CA GLN A 418 8.19 5.32 26.08
C GLN A 418 8.43 4.08 25.21
N ALA A 419 9.24 4.22 24.17
CA ALA A 419 9.65 3.12 23.30
C ALA A 419 10.68 2.25 24.01
N LYS A 420 10.53 0.92 23.91
CA LYS A 420 11.45 -0.03 24.51
C LYS A 420 12.68 -0.18 23.63
N LEU A 421 13.85 0.18 24.16
CA LEU A 421 15.14 -0.16 23.55
C LEU A 421 15.67 -1.47 24.12
N THR A 422 16.08 -2.35 23.24
CA THR A 422 16.91 -3.52 23.56
C THR A 422 18.37 -3.09 23.76
N GLY A 423 19.14 -3.88 24.50
CA GLY A 423 20.57 -3.59 24.70
C GLY A 423 21.38 -3.56 23.40
N GLN A 424 20.94 -4.30 22.37
CA GLN A 424 21.58 -4.28 21.05
C GLN A 424 21.27 -2.98 20.29
N GLU A 425 20.01 -2.54 20.27
CA GLU A 425 19.62 -1.26 19.66
C GLU A 425 20.37 -0.10 20.33
N GLU A 426 20.49 -0.12 21.66
CA GLU A 426 21.20 0.92 22.40
C GLU A 426 22.70 0.99 22.04
N GLN A 427 23.35 -0.17 21.88
CA GLN A 427 24.76 -0.25 21.46
C GLN A 427 24.96 0.26 20.04
N LEU A 428 24.05 -0.05 19.12
CA LEU A 428 24.13 0.39 17.73
C LEU A 428 23.90 1.90 17.62
N ILE A 429 22.91 2.45 18.33
CA ILE A 429 22.63 3.90 18.35
C ILE A 429 23.79 4.68 18.99
N ALA A 430 24.47 4.12 19.98
CA ALA A 430 25.61 4.77 20.63
C ALA A 430 26.94 4.65 19.86
N ALA A 431 27.00 3.82 18.81
CA ALA A 431 28.23 3.58 18.07
C ALA A 431 28.58 4.77 17.17
N LYS A 432 29.81 5.27 17.28
CA LYS A 432 30.31 6.31 16.37
C LYS A 432 30.55 5.70 14.99
N PRO A 433 30.07 6.32 13.89
CA PRO A 433 30.30 5.80 12.54
C PRO A 433 31.77 5.83 12.13
N THR A 434 32.52 6.86 12.55
CA THR A 434 33.96 7.05 12.29
C THR A 434 34.58 7.99 13.33
N ASP A 435 35.89 7.88 13.53
CA ASP A 435 36.70 8.82 14.33
C ASP A 435 37.30 9.96 13.48
N ASN A 436 37.04 9.96 12.16
CA ASN A 436 37.59 10.92 11.20
C ASN A 436 36.48 11.85 10.64
N PRO A 437 36.40 13.11 11.11
CA PRO A 437 35.38 14.06 10.66
C PRO A 437 35.42 14.36 9.16
N GLU A 438 36.60 14.36 8.52
CA GLU A 438 36.75 14.55 7.08
C GLU A 438 36.21 13.36 6.28
N ALA A 439 36.42 12.13 6.76
CA ALA A 439 35.82 10.94 6.18
C ALA A 439 34.29 11.00 6.28
N TYR A 440 33.76 11.50 7.40
CA TYR A 440 32.33 11.69 7.60
C TYR A 440 31.74 12.77 6.68
N ASP A 441 32.42 13.90 6.50
CA ASP A 441 32.00 14.95 5.56
C ASP A 441 31.92 14.40 4.12
N ALA A 442 32.93 13.65 3.70
CA ALA A 442 32.92 12.97 2.40
C ALA A 442 31.76 11.96 2.29
N TYR A 443 31.50 11.18 3.33
CA TYR A 443 30.36 10.26 3.38
C TYR A 443 29.01 11.00 3.21
N LEU A 444 28.78 12.08 3.96
CA LEU A 444 27.55 12.87 3.85
C LEU A 444 27.35 13.47 2.46
N ARG A 445 28.43 13.91 1.79
CA ARG A 445 28.36 14.35 0.40
C ARG A 445 27.98 13.20 -0.52
N GLY A 446 28.59 12.02 -0.34
CA GLY A 446 28.25 10.81 -1.08
C GLY A 446 26.78 10.41 -0.91
N LEU A 447 26.31 10.37 0.33
CA LEU A 447 24.91 10.12 0.69
C LEU A 447 23.97 11.16 0.05
N ALA A 448 24.33 12.45 0.09
CA ALA A 448 23.51 13.48 -0.56
C ALA A 448 23.34 13.23 -2.07
N TYR A 449 24.34 12.67 -2.76
CA TYR A 449 24.18 12.25 -4.16
C TYR A 449 23.27 11.05 -4.32
N THR A 450 23.31 10.05 -3.42
CA THR A 450 22.37 8.90 -3.50
C THR A 450 20.93 9.29 -3.21
N ARG A 451 20.71 10.41 -2.50
CA ARG A 451 19.38 10.96 -2.21
C ARG A 451 18.85 11.90 -3.29
N LYS A 452 19.66 12.30 -4.27
CA LYS A 452 19.16 12.97 -5.47
C LYS A 452 18.38 11.92 -6.26
N GLY A 453 17.06 12.12 -6.38
CA GLY A 453 16.19 11.17 -7.08
C GLY A 453 16.61 10.92 -8.53
N GLY A 454 16.02 9.89 -9.13
CA GLY A 454 16.29 9.49 -10.51
C GLY A 454 17.53 8.59 -10.65
N ASN A 455 17.50 7.71 -11.66
CA ASN A 455 18.62 6.83 -12.02
C ASN A 455 19.59 7.56 -12.96
N GLU A 456 20.15 8.68 -12.52
CA GLU A 456 21.10 9.46 -13.34
C GLU A 456 22.55 9.01 -13.11
N THR A 457 23.32 8.85 -14.19
CA THR A 457 24.76 8.53 -14.12
C THR A 457 25.54 9.59 -13.33
N ALA A 458 25.20 10.87 -13.49
CA ALA A 458 25.87 11.95 -12.77
C ALA A 458 25.74 11.81 -11.24
N HIS A 459 24.58 11.34 -10.76
CA HIS A 459 24.35 11.09 -9.34
C HIS A 459 25.16 9.90 -8.84
N ALA A 460 25.16 8.79 -9.58
CA ALA A 460 25.93 7.59 -9.22
C ALA A 460 27.45 7.87 -9.18
N LEU A 461 27.99 8.57 -10.18
CA LEU A 461 29.41 8.96 -10.21
C LEU A 461 29.78 9.93 -9.09
N GLY A 462 28.90 10.88 -8.79
CA GLY A 462 29.06 11.80 -7.66
C GLY A 462 29.14 11.06 -6.33
N ALA A 463 28.20 10.14 -6.09
CA ALA A 463 28.18 9.30 -4.90
C ALA A 463 29.47 8.45 -4.80
N GLN A 464 29.82 7.71 -5.86
CA GLN A 464 31.01 6.86 -5.89
C GLN A 464 32.30 7.65 -5.60
N LYS A 465 32.45 8.85 -6.17
CA LYS A 465 33.61 9.73 -5.95
C LYS A 465 33.79 10.06 -4.46
N TYR A 466 32.74 10.53 -3.80
CA TYR A 466 32.82 10.97 -2.41
C TYR A 466 32.92 9.79 -1.44
N LEU A 467 32.26 8.65 -1.73
CA LEU A 467 32.33 7.46 -0.90
C LEU A 467 33.71 6.77 -0.97
N ARG A 468 34.35 6.76 -2.15
CA ARG A 468 35.75 6.32 -2.28
C ARG A 468 36.69 7.20 -1.46
N GLU A 469 36.46 8.50 -1.43
CA GLU A 469 37.25 9.42 -0.61
C GLU A 469 37.03 9.16 0.89
N ALA A 470 35.79 8.94 1.33
CA ALA A 470 35.46 8.62 2.71
C ALA A 470 36.21 7.39 3.23
N VAL A 471 36.17 6.27 2.48
CA VAL A 471 36.85 5.03 2.88
C VAL A 471 38.37 5.08 2.69
N ARG A 472 38.89 6.00 1.86
CA ARG A 472 40.33 6.28 1.77
C ARG A 472 40.83 7.05 3.00
N LEU A 473 40.03 8.00 3.48
CA LEU A 473 40.34 8.80 4.68
C LEU A 473 40.22 7.97 5.96
N ASP A 474 39.23 7.08 6.03
CA ASP A 474 39.09 6.09 7.10
C ASP A 474 38.74 4.69 6.56
N PRO A 475 39.75 3.81 6.39
CA PRO A 475 39.53 2.44 5.96
C PRO A 475 38.70 1.58 6.94
N LYS A 476 38.51 2.01 8.20
CA LYS A 476 37.69 1.31 9.20
C LYS A 476 36.23 1.78 9.20
N PHE A 477 35.86 2.71 8.32
CA PHE A 477 34.51 3.26 8.24
C PHE A 477 33.52 2.27 7.59
N ALA A 478 32.98 1.34 8.37
CA ALA A 478 32.11 0.25 7.90
C ALA A 478 30.89 0.75 7.12
N LEU A 479 30.23 1.81 7.58
CA LEU A 479 29.07 2.41 6.93
C LEU A 479 29.42 3.04 5.56
N GLY A 480 30.60 3.65 5.45
CA GLY A 480 31.12 4.18 4.18
C GLY A 480 31.35 3.08 3.15
N TRP A 481 31.95 1.95 3.57
CA TRP A 481 32.11 0.77 2.71
C TRP A 481 30.77 0.15 2.30
N ALA A 482 29.81 0.06 3.22
CA ALA A 482 28.47 -0.47 2.93
C ALA A 482 27.75 0.38 1.87
N LEU A 483 27.76 1.71 2.03
CA LEU A 483 27.11 2.61 1.08
C LEU A 483 27.82 2.63 -0.28
N LEU A 484 29.16 2.55 -0.32
CA LEU A 484 29.91 2.41 -1.56
C LEU A 484 29.50 1.15 -2.32
N SER A 485 29.46 0.00 -1.64
CA SER A 485 29.02 -1.26 -2.23
C SER A 485 27.58 -1.19 -2.75
N TYR A 486 26.67 -0.60 -1.99
CA TYR A 486 25.29 -0.40 -2.41
C TYR A 486 25.17 0.44 -3.68
N VAL A 487 25.91 1.55 -3.77
CA VAL A 487 25.93 2.44 -4.94
C VAL A 487 26.50 1.71 -6.16
N ASP A 488 27.62 1.01 -6.00
CA ASP A 488 28.27 0.29 -7.08
C ASP A 488 27.41 -0.87 -7.59
N ALA A 489 26.80 -1.65 -6.69
CA ALA A 489 25.92 -2.75 -7.04
C ALA A 489 24.62 -2.27 -7.71
N SER A 490 24.01 -1.21 -7.17
CA SER A 490 22.79 -0.62 -7.76
C SER A 490 23.08 -0.01 -9.12
N GLY A 491 24.20 0.70 -9.26
CA GLY A 491 24.65 1.29 -10.52
C GLY A 491 25.01 0.24 -11.57
N TYR A 492 25.60 -0.88 -11.16
CA TYR A 492 25.85 -2.03 -12.02
C TYR A 492 24.55 -2.56 -12.65
N ARG A 493 23.50 -2.76 -11.84
CA ARG A 493 22.20 -3.26 -12.34
C ARG A 493 21.42 -2.23 -13.14
N ALA A 494 21.41 -0.97 -12.69
CA ALA A 494 20.69 0.12 -13.33
C ALA A 494 21.42 0.67 -14.57
N THR A 495 22.64 0.20 -14.85
CA THR A 495 23.52 0.68 -15.93
C THR A 495 23.88 2.17 -15.85
N THR A 496 23.66 2.80 -14.70
CA THR A 496 24.10 4.18 -14.43
C THR A 496 25.61 4.26 -14.21
N LEU A 497 26.23 3.13 -13.83
CA LEU A 497 27.66 2.89 -13.86
C LEU A 497 27.94 1.76 -14.87
N GLN A 498 29.08 1.81 -15.55
CA GLN A 498 29.43 0.79 -16.54
C GLN A 498 29.59 -0.58 -15.85
N PRO A 499 28.78 -1.60 -16.22
CA PRO A 499 28.74 -2.89 -15.52
C PRO A 499 29.91 -3.80 -15.91
N THR A 500 31.12 -3.40 -15.54
CA THR A 500 32.37 -4.14 -15.79
C THR A 500 32.62 -5.20 -14.72
N VAL A 501 33.45 -6.21 -15.05
CA VAL A 501 33.94 -7.18 -14.06
C VAL A 501 34.68 -6.47 -12.91
N ALA A 502 35.41 -5.40 -13.19
CA ALA A 502 36.10 -4.60 -12.19
C ALA A 502 35.13 -3.96 -11.19
N LEU A 503 34.08 -3.28 -11.67
CA LEU A 503 33.05 -2.69 -10.80
C LEU A 503 32.37 -3.75 -9.94
N ARG A 504 32.12 -4.94 -10.51
CA ARG A 504 31.55 -6.07 -9.77
C ARG A 504 32.45 -6.50 -8.60
N GLU A 505 33.74 -6.62 -8.84
CA GLU A 505 34.71 -6.99 -7.80
C GLU A 505 34.91 -5.89 -6.75
N GLU A 506 34.88 -4.62 -7.15
CA GLU A 506 34.91 -3.48 -6.23
C GLU A 506 33.69 -3.49 -5.29
N ALA A 507 32.48 -3.67 -5.84
CA ALA A 507 31.26 -3.79 -5.06
C ALA A 507 31.31 -4.97 -4.06
N ARG A 508 31.89 -6.11 -4.48
CA ARG A 508 32.11 -7.28 -3.62
C ARG A 508 33.05 -6.96 -2.47
N GLN A 509 34.22 -6.39 -2.77
CA GLN A 509 35.24 -6.05 -1.78
C GLN A 509 34.71 -5.05 -0.75
N ALA A 510 33.96 -4.04 -1.20
CA ALA A 510 33.33 -3.08 -0.31
C ALA A 510 32.31 -3.74 0.63
N ALA A 511 31.44 -4.64 0.13
CA ALA A 511 30.48 -5.38 0.97
C ALA A 511 31.18 -6.28 2.00
N GLU A 512 32.21 -7.02 1.57
CA GLU A 512 32.99 -7.90 2.45
C GLU A 512 33.77 -7.13 3.52
N THR A 513 34.31 -5.96 3.16
CA THR A 513 35.01 -5.09 4.11
C THR A 513 34.05 -4.55 5.14
N ALA A 514 32.89 -4.01 4.72
CA ALA A 514 31.88 -3.48 5.63
C ALA A 514 31.41 -4.52 6.67
N ILE A 515 31.09 -5.74 6.24
CA ILE A 515 30.61 -6.80 7.15
C ILE A 515 31.72 -7.36 8.03
N THR A 516 32.98 -7.33 7.58
CA THR A 516 34.14 -7.73 8.39
C THR A 516 34.41 -6.71 9.50
N LEU A 517 34.31 -5.42 9.18
CA LEU A 517 34.50 -4.34 10.15
C LEU A 517 33.39 -4.32 11.20
N GLN A 518 32.13 -4.54 10.78
CA GLN A 518 30.98 -4.52 11.69
C GLN A 518 29.93 -5.57 11.29
N PRO A 519 30.03 -6.82 11.78
CA PRO A 519 29.15 -7.93 11.37
C PRO A 519 27.66 -7.73 11.68
N ASN A 520 27.33 -6.92 12.69
CA ASN A 520 25.96 -6.63 13.11
C ASN A 520 25.44 -5.28 12.56
N LEU A 521 26.13 -4.66 11.59
CA LEU A 521 25.64 -3.46 10.91
C LEU A 521 24.63 -3.87 9.84
N GLY A 522 23.36 -3.48 10.02
CA GLY A 522 22.28 -3.81 9.08
C GLY A 522 22.57 -3.36 7.65
N GLU A 523 23.22 -2.22 7.49
CA GLU A 523 23.63 -1.64 6.21
C GLU A 523 24.72 -2.46 5.51
N ALA A 524 25.63 -3.08 6.26
CA ALA A 524 26.63 -4.00 5.68
C ALA A 524 25.97 -5.30 5.19
N ILE A 525 24.99 -5.82 5.92
CA ILE A 525 24.20 -6.99 5.51
C ILE A 525 23.33 -6.65 4.29
N LEU A 526 22.72 -5.46 4.27
CA LEU A 526 21.98 -4.91 3.12
C LEU A 526 22.89 -4.84 1.88
N ALA A 527 24.10 -4.31 2.02
CA ALA A 527 25.07 -4.21 0.92
C ALA A 527 25.42 -5.60 0.34
N LYS A 528 25.61 -6.62 1.18
CA LYS A 528 25.76 -8.02 0.73
C LYS A 528 24.54 -8.49 -0.05
N GLY A 529 23.33 -8.23 0.46
CA GLY A 529 22.09 -8.54 -0.25
C GLY A 529 22.01 -7.89 -1.63
N TYR A 530 22.37 -6.61 -1.73
CA TYR A 530 22.40 -5.88 -3.00
C TYR A 530 23.46 -6.39 -3.97
N TYR A 531 24.63 -6.81 -3.50
CA TYR A 531 25.64 -7.46 -4.33
C TYR A 531 25.10 -8.78 -4.91
N HIS A 532 24.52 -9.65 -4.09
CA HIS A 532 23.94 -10.91 -4.57
C HIS A 532 22.76 -10.67 -5.52
N TYR A 533 21.91 -9.69 -5.23
CA TYR A 533 20.77 -9.33 -6.07
C TYR A 533 21.20 -8.73 -7.43
N SER A 534 22.03 -7.69 -7.40
CA SER A 534 22.28 -6.81 -8.54
C SER A 534 23.43 -7.31 -9.42
N CYS A 535 24.49 -7.82 -8.80
CA CYS A 535 25.71 -8.23 -9.50
C CYS A 535 25.68 -9.71 -9.89
N LEU A 536 25.27 -10.59 -8.97
CA LEU A 536 25.27 -12.04 -9.19
C LEU A 536 23.94 -12.59 -9.71
N ARG A 537 22.85 -11.84 -9.52
CA ARG A 537 21.47 -12.30 -9.76
C ARG A 537 21.16 -13.62 -9.02
N ASP A 538 21.75 -13.77 -7.83
CA ASP A 538 21.50 -14.86 -6.90
C ASP A 538 20.39 -14.44 -5.94
N TYR A 539 19.15 -14.64 -6.41
CA TYR A 539 17.95 -14.13 -5.75
C TYR A 539 17.68 -14.80 -4.40
N ASP A 540 17.94 -16.11 -4.27
CA ASP A 540 17.72 -16.83 -3.02
C ASP A 540 18.70 -16.37 -1.92
N THR A 541 19.98 -16.18 -2.25
CA THR A 541 20.95 -15.65 -1.29
C THR A 541 20.65 -14.19 -0.94
N ALA A 542 20.22 -13.38 -1.91
CA ALA A 542 19.85 -12.00 -1.65
C ALA A 542 18.65 -11.87 -0.68
N VAL A 543 17.60 -12.70 -0.84
CA VAL A 543 16.45 -12.74 0.09
C VAL A 543 16.92 -13.04 1.51
N ARG A 544 17.84 -13.99 1.70
CA ARG A 544 18.37 -14.32 3.03
C ARG A 544 19.07 -13.14 3.70
N TYR A 545 19.88 -12.40 2.95
CA TYR A 545 20.57 -11.21 3.48
C TYR A 545 19.59 -10.08 3.77
N PHE A 546 18.61 -9.83 2.90
CA PHE A 546 17.60 -8.79 3.16
C PHE A 546 16.71 -9.13 4.36
N GLU A 547 16.30 -10.38 4.55
CA GLU A 547 15.55 -10.78 5.75
C GLU A 547 16.38 -10.63 7.03
N GLN A 548 17.69 -10.92 6.99
CA GLN A 548 18.59 -10.66 8.12
C GLN A 548 18.73 -9.15 8.41
N ALA A 549 18.97 -8.35 7.37
CA ALA A 549 19.07 -6.90 7.51
C ALA A 549 17.77 -6.29 8.04
N ARG A 550 16.60 -6.83 7.66
CA ARG A 550 15.27 -6.38 8.11
C ARG A 550 15.08 -6.51 9.61
N GLN A 551 15.71 -7.49 10.25
CA GLN A 551 15.68 -7.63 11.70
C GLN A 551 16.47 -6.53 12.43
N LEU A 552 17.49 -5.96 11.77
CA LEU A 552 18.36 -4.91 12.33
C LEU A 552 17.93 -3.49 11.93
N LEU A 553 17.09 -3.38 10.90
CA LEU A 553 16.59 -2.13 10.34
C LEU A 553 15.06 -2.20 10.17
N PRO A 554 14.29 -2.37 11.27
CA PRO A 554 12.86 -2.68 11.23
C PRO A 554 11.99 -1.59 10.59
N ASN A 555 12.47 -0.33 10.56
CA ASN A 555 11.76 0.79 9.93
C ASN A 555 12.37 1.26 8.61
N SER A 556 13.30 0.52 8.02
CA SER A 556 13.82 0.86 6.69
C SER A 556 12.86 0.39 5.61
N SER A 557 12.20 1.32 4.91
CA SER A 557 11.29 1.00 3.78
C SER A 557 12.01 0.32 2.61
N LEU A 558 13.32 0.53 2.50
CA LEU A 558 14.16 -0.04 1.44
C LEU A 558 14.20 -1.57 1.49
N LEU A 559 14.14 -2.17 2.68
CA LEU A 559 14.22 -3.63 2.84
C LEU A 559 12.99 -4.38 2.32
N PRO A 560 11.76 -4.07 2.77
CA PRO A 560 10.56 -4.67 2.17
C PRO A 560 10.45 -4.31 0.68
N MET A 561 10.81 -3.09 0.24
CA MET A 561 10.86 -2.76 -1.19
C MET A 561 11.82 -3.70 -1.97
N SER A 562 13.03 -3.94 -1.45
CA SER A 562 14.02 -4.82 -2.08
C SER A 562 13.56 -6.29 -2.12
N LEU A 563 12.94 -6.77 -1.04
CA LEU A 563 12.32 -8.09 -0.98
C LEU A 563 11.19 -8.20 -2.00
N ALA A 564 10.34 -7.18 -2.14
CA ALA A 564 9.30 -7.19 -3.14
C ALA A 564 9.86 -7.31 -4.57
N PHE A 565 10.93 -6.59 -4.87
CA PHE A 565 11.58 -6.65 -6.17
C PHE A 565 12.17 -8.02 -6.48
N LEU A 566 12.67 -8.74 -5.47
CA LEU A 566 13.13 -10.12 -5.60
C LEU A 566 11.97 -11.10 -5.75
N GLU A 567 10.91 -10.97 -4.96
CA GLU A 567 9.77 -11.88 -5.02
C GLU A 567 9.06 -11.81 -6.37
N ARG A 568 8.93 -10.61 -7.00
CA ARG A 568 8.43 -10.52 -8.39
C ARG A 568 9.34 -11.22 -9.41
N ARG A 569 10.67 -11.21 -9.20
CA ARG A 569 11.63 -11.95 -10.04
C ARG A 569 11.50 -13.46 -9.88
N ARG A 570 11.05 -13.93 -8.71
CA ARG A 570 10.81 -15.34 -8.37
C ARG A 570 9.37 -15.79 -8.65
N SER A 571 8.59 -15.00 -9.38
CA SER A 571 7.17 -15.23 -9.67
C SER A 571 6.25 -15.29 -8.42
N GLN A 572 6.69 -14.74 -7.29
CA GLN A 572 5.93 -14.66 -6.04
C GLN A 572 5.22 -13.30 -5.92
N TRP A 573 4.28 -13.05 -6.83
CA TRP A 573 3.62 -11.75 -6.98
C TRP A 573 2.84 -11.29 -5.74
N ASP A 574 2.10 -12.19 -5.08
CA ASP A 574 1.34 -11.86 -3.85
C ASP A 574 2.25 -11.44 -2.69
N ARG A 575 3.41 -12.10 -2.57
CA ARG A 575 4.44 -11.72 -1.58
C ARG A 575 5.05 -10.37 -1.94
N SER A 576 5.28 -10.11 -3.22
CA SER A 576 5.76 -8.82 -3.71
C SER A 576 4.80 -7.69 -3.33
N GLU A 577 3.49 -7.85 -3.58
CA GLU A 577 2.45 -6.88 -3.20
C GLU A 577 2.39 -6.65 -1.68
N SER A 578 2.53 -7.73 -0.89
CA SER A 578 2.55 -7.65 0.57
C SER A 578 3.74 -6.82 1.08
N TYR A 579 4.94 -7.08 0.56
CA TYR A 579 6.14 -6.32 0.93
C TYR A 579 6.09 -4.87 0.42
N LEU A 580 5.54 -4.62 -0.77
CA LEU A 580 5.35 -3.24 -1.26
C LEU A 580 4.38 -2.47 -0.36
N SER A 581 3.32 -3.12 0.13
CA SER A 581 2.38 -2.51 1.08
C SER A 581 3.04 -2.22 2.43
N GLU A 582 3.92 -3.11 2.90
CA GLU A 582 4.73 -2.89 4.11
C GLU A 582 5.67 -1.69 3.93
N ALA A 583 6.35 -1.59 2.78
CA ALA A 583 7.22 -0.46 2.44
C ALA A 583 6.44 0.86 2.38
N GLU A 584 5.23 0.85 1.80
CA GLU A 584 4.39 2.04 1.67
C GLU A 584 3.92 2.54 3.04
N ARG A 585 3.63 1.63 3.98
CA ARG A 585 3.29 2.01 5.36
C ARG A 585 4.43 2.77 6.08
N LEU A 586 5.68 2.49 5.71
CA LEU A 586 6.88 3.16 6.23
C LEU A 586 7.29 4.39 5.40
N ASP A 587 6.84 4.48 4.14
CA ASP A 587 7.22 5.54 3.21
C ASP A 587 6.06 5.93 2.27
N PRO A 588 4.93 6.42 2.82
CA PRO A 588 3.66 6.55 2.09
C PRO A 588 3.65 7.63 0.99
N ARG A 589 4.61 8.56 1.00
CA ARG A 589 4.73 9.65 0.03
C ARG A 589 5.99 9.52 -0.84
N ASN A 590 6.57 8.33 -0.93
CA ASN A 590 7.67 8.05 -1.83
C ASN A 590 7.17 7.76 -3.25
N VAL A 591 7.31 8.75 -4.14
CA VAL A 591 6.92 8.65 -5.56
C VAL A 591 7.52 7.42 -6.22
N GLY A 592 8.82 7.14 -6.01
CA GLY A 592 9.48 5.98 -6.61
C GLY A 592 8.95 4.64 -6.13
N LEU A 593 8.46 4.56 -4.88
CA LEU A 593 7.79 3.37 -4.36
C LEU A 593 6.40 3.18 -4.97
N LEU A 594 5.63 4.27 -5.09
CA LEU A 594 4.29 4.24 -5.69
C LEU A 594 4.35 3.87 -7.18
N THR A 595 5.29 4.42 -7.94
CA THR A 595 5.51 4.02 -9.34
C THR A 595 5.99 2.58 -9.44
N SER A 596 6.89 2.12 -8.55
CA SER A 596 7.30 0.71 -8.52
C SER A 596 6.15 -0.28 -8.22
N GLN A 597 5.18 0.14 -7.42
CA GLN A 597 3.92 -0.61 -7.23
C GLN A 597 3.08 -0.62 -8.50
N ALA A 598 2.93 0.55 -9.14
CA ALA A 598 2.24 0.68 -10.41
C ALA A 598 2.85 -0.22 -11.50
N GLU A 599 4.17 -0.20 -11.66
CA GLU A 599 4.91 -1.12 -12.53
C GLU A 599 4.51 -2.58 -12.29
N THR A 600 4.49 -3.01 -11.02
CA THR A 600 4.13 -4.39 -10.67
C THR A 600 2.71 -4.73 -11.10
N TYR A 601 1.76 -3.80 -10.96
CA TYR A 601 0.41 -3.97 -11.48
C TYR A 601 0.35 -3.94 -13.02
N ILE A 602 1.13 -3.09 -13.69
CA ILE A 602 1.24 -3.05 -15.16
C ILE A 602 1.70 -4.42 -15.69
N LEU A 603 2.71 -5.02 -15.05
CA LEU A 603 3.26 -6.33 -15.41
C LEU A 603 2.26 -7.48 -15.24
N LEU A 604 1.34 -7.32 -14.29
CA LEU A 604 0.20 -8.20 -14.04
C LEU A 604 -1.03 -7.86 -14.92
N ARG A 605 -0.95 -6.81 -15.76
CA ARG A 605 -2.06 -6.24 -16.55
C ARG A 605 -3.23 -5.74 -15.69
N ARG A 606 -2.98 -5.42 -14.42
CA ARG A 606 -3.90 -4.80 -13.45
C ARG A 606 -3.90 -3.27 -13.61
N PHE A 607 -4.28 -2.79 -14.80
CA PHE A 607 -4.16 -1.37 -15.17
C PHE A 607 -4.95 -0.41 -14.26
N PRO A 608 -6.17 -0.73 -13.79
CA PRO A 608 -6.89 0.15 -12.86
C PRO A 608 -6.15 0.35 -11.53
N GLU A 609 -5.52 -0.70 -10.99
CA GLU A 609 -4.70 -0.58 -9.78
C GLU A 609 -3.41 0.19 -10.02
N ALA A 610 -2.76 -0.02 -11.18
CA ALA A 610 -1.60 0.77 -11.58
C ALA A 610 -1.94 2.27 -11.66
N MET A 611 -3.03 2.63 -12.34
CA MET A 611 -3.48 4.01 -12.50
C MET A 611 -3.72 4.70 -11.16
N ARG A 612 -4.34 4.03 -10.19
CA ARG A 612 -4.54 4.59 -8.83
C ARG A 612 -3.22 4.95 -8.16
N LYS A 613 -2.19 4.11 -8.29
CA LYS A 613 -0.86 4.37 -7.72
C LYS A 613 -0.13 5.49 -8.45
N LEU A 614 -0.25 5.57 -9.77
CA LEU A 614 0.29 6.69 -10.56
C LEU A 614 -0.42 8.01 -10.22
N ASP A 615 -1.73 8.00 -9.99
CA ASP A 615 -2.48 9.18 -9.55
C ASP A 615 -2.01 9.66 -8.17
N GLN A 616 -1.79 8.74 -7.22
CA GLN A 616 -1.20 9.08 -5.92
C GLN A 616 0.21 9.69 -6.04
N ALA A 617 1.02 9.19 -6.97
CA ALA A 617 2.34 9.76 -7.25
C ALA A 617 2.22 11.18 -7.82
N LEU A 618 1.27 11.44 -8.73
CA LEU A 618 1.02 12.77 -9.29
C LEU A 618 0.39 13.73 -8.27
N ASP A 619 -0.36 13.26 -7.28
CA ASP A 619 -0.83 14.09 -6.17
C ASP A 619 0.34 14.64 -5.32
N ILE A 620 1.50 13.98 -5.34
CA ILE A 620 2.72 14.41 -4.66
C ILE A 620 3.58 15.28 -5.60
N THR A 621 3.79 14.81 -6.82
CA THR A 621 4.60 15.48 -7.86
C THR A 621 3.79 15.55 -9.17
N PRO A 622 2.96 16.59 -9.37
CA PRO A 622 2.02 16.65 -10.51
C PRO A 622 2.65 16.60 -11.90
N ASP A 623 3.89 17.06 -12.04
CA ASP A 623 4.60 17.14 -13.31
C ASP A 623 5.69 16.05 -13.43
N ASP A 624 5.59 14.95 -12.66
CA ASP A 624 6.56 13.85 -12.73
C ASP A 624 6.50 13.17 -14.10
N MET A 625 7.53 13.42 -14.92
CA MET A 625 7.61 12.98 -16.31
C MET A 625 7.56 11.45 -16.45
N ALA A 626 8.24 10.72 -15.56
CA ALA A 626 8.26 9.26 -15.56
C ALA A 626 6.86 8.69 -15.29
N THR A 627 6.16 9.22 -14.29
CA THR A 627 4.79 8.81 -13.94
C THR A 627 3.81 9.11 -15.09
N LEU A 628 3.91 10.27 -15.74
CA LEU A 628 3.08 10.59 -16.91
C LEU A 628 3.37 9.67 -18.11
N SER A 629 4.64 9.32 -18.32
CA SER A 629 5.06 8.35 -19.34
C SER A 629 4.48 6.96 -19.08
N GLU A 630 4.49 6.47 -17.83
CA GLU A 630 3.87 5.19 -17.47
C GLU A 630 2.35 5.19 -17.72
N LYS A 631 1.63 6.28 -17.39
CA LYS A 631 0.19 6.43 -17.71
C LYS A 631 -0.05 6.38 -19.23
N ALA A 632 0.83 6.99 -20.01
CA ALA A 632 0.76 6.93 -21.48
C ALA A 632 1.01 5.51 -22.00
N ALA A 633 1.95 4.77 -21.42
CA ALA A 633 2.22 3.39 -21.79
C ALA A 633 1.04 2.46 -21.45
N ILE A 634 0.35 2.67 -20.34
CA ILE A 634 -0.93 2.00 -20.05
C ILE A 634 -1.96 2.31 -21.13
N ALA A 635 -2.09 3.58 -21.54
CA ALA A 635 -3.02 3.97 -22.61
C ALA A 635 -2.69 3.29 -23.95
N GLN A 636 -1.40 3.18 -24.30
CA GLN A 636 -0.94 2.38 -25.45
C GLN A 636 -1.32 0.91 -25.31
N ALA A 637 -1.11 0.33 -24.12
CA ALA A 637 -1.44 -1.06 -23.81
C ALA A 637 -2.94 -1.35 -23.88
N GLU A 638 -3.80 -0.37 -23.60
CA GLU A 638 -5.25 -0.45 -23.76
C GLU A 638 -5.71 -0.18 -25.20
N GLY A 639 -4.84 0.37 -26.04
CA GLY A 639 -5.13 0.79 -27.42
C GLY A 639 -5.72 2.20 -27.55
N ASP A 640 -5.75 2.97 -26.46
CA ASP A 640 -6.20 4.37 -26.42
C ASP A 640 -5.05 5.31 -26.80
N LEU A 641 -4.69 5.29 -28.09
CA LEU A 641 -3.64 6.13 -28.64
C LEU A 641 -3.91 7.65 -28.46
N PRO A 642 -5.15 8.17 -28.59
CA PRO A 642 -5.43 9.58 -28.31
C PRO A 642 -5.11 9.98 -26.87
N ARG A 643 -5.45 9.16 -25.88
CA ARG A 643 -5.11 9.42 -24.48
C ARG A 643 -3.60 9.37 -24.25
N ALA A 644 -2.91 8.38 -24.83
CA ALA A 644 -1.46 8.30 -24.78
C ALA A 644 -0.80 9.55 -25.37
N ALA A 645 -1.23 9.99 -26.55
CA ALA A 645 -0.71 11.17 -27.22
C ALA A 645 -0.92 12.45 -26.38
N ALA A 646 -2.08 12.61 -25.74
CA ALA A 646 -2.36 13.75 -24.87
C ALA A 646 -1.42 13.82 -23.66
N LEU A 647 -1.09 12.67 -23.06
CA LEU A 647 -0.16 12.57 -21.93
C LEU A 647 1.29 12.80 -22.35
N LEU A 648 1.68 12.37 -23.54
CA LEU A 648 3.06 12.47 -24.05
C LEU A 648 3.39 13.83 -24.67
N ALA A 649 2.40 14.54 -25.21
CA ALA A 649 2.59 15.82 -25.89
C ALA A 649 3.32 16.90 -25.07
N PRO A 650 3.05 17.10 -23.76
CA PRO A 650 3.77 18.10 -22.97
C PRO A 650 5.18 17.64 -22.53
N LEU A 651 5.56 16.38 -22.76
CA LEU A 651 6.81 15.82 -22.25
C LEU A 651 7.97 16.11 -23.21
N HIS A 652 9.05 16.63 -22.67
CA HIS A 652 10.29 16.92 -23.40
C HIS A 652 11.48 16.24 -22.70
N PRO A 653 11.63 14.91 -22.84
CA PRO A 653 12.73 14.20 -22.22
C PRO A 653 14.09 14.66 -22.76
N ASN A 654 15.06 14.69 -21.86
CA ASN A 654 16.47 14.91 -22.18
C ASN A 654 17.02 13.66 -22.88
N ALA A 655 18.23 13.78 -23.45
CA ALA A 655 18.89 12.63 -24.10
C ALA A 655 18.97 11.39 -23.19
N ASP A 656 19.16 11.62 -21.88
CA ASP A 656 19.42 10.59 -20.87
C ASP A 656 18.14 9.90 -20.37
N ASP A 657 16.96 10.45 -20.67
CA ASP A 657 15.66 9.83 -20.35
C ASP A 657 15.15 8.98 -21.52
N THR A 658 15.71 7.78 -21.61
CA THR A 658 15.44 6.85 -22.71
C THR A 658 14.10 6.15 -22.59
N GLN A 659 13.53 6.04 -21.39
CA GLN A 659 12.24 5.41 -21.16
C GLN A 659 11.10 6.28 -21.68
N THR A 660 11.08 7.57 -21.32
CA THR A 660 10.08 8.51 -21.82
C THR A 660 10.22 8.69 -23.34
N LEU A 661 11.45 8.81 -23.84
CA LEU A 661 11.71 8.86 -25.27
C LEU A 661 11.23 7.60 -26.00
N GLY A 662 11.51 6.41 -25.46
CA GLY A 662 11.04 5.14 -26.01
C GLY A 662 9.52 5.08 -26.13
N THR A 663 8.81 5.57 -25.11
CA THR A 663 7.33 5.62 -25.10
C THR A 663 6.79 6.59 -26.17
N GLN A 664 7.44 7.74 -26.39
CA GLN A 664 7.12 8.67 -27.48
C GLN A 664 7.39 8.07 -28.87
N VAL A 665 8.52 7.38 -29.04
CA VAL A 665 8.86 6.71 -30.30
C VAL A 665 7.86 5.60 -30.60
N TYR A 666 7.52 4.78 -29.61
CA TYR A 666 6.55 3.72 -29.77
C TYR A 666 5.16 4.26 -30.07
N GLN A 667 4.74 5.38 -29.46
CA GLN A 667 3.50 6.08 -29.82
C GLN A 667 3.45 6.40 -31.32
N ALA A 668 4.52 7.04 -31.83
CA ALA A 668 4.57 7.47 -33.23
C ALA A 668 4.58 6.26 -34.21
N ILE A 669 5.16 5.14 -33.79
CA ILE A 669 5.13 3.87 -34.52
C ILE A 669 3.72 3.27 -34.53
N LEU A 670 3.04 3.20 -33.38
CA LEU A 670 1.69 2.66 -33.26
C LEU A 670 0.67 3.48 -34.08
N GLU A 671 0.83 4.80 -34.14
CA GLU A 671 0.01 5.71 -34.95
C GLU A 671 0.33 5.66 -36.45
N ARG A 672 1.41 4.97 -36.85
CA ARG A 672 1.95 4.99 -38.23
C ARG A 672 2.30 6.42 -38.70
N ARG A 673 2.73 7.29 -37.78
CA ARG A 673 3.16 8.67 -38.06
C ARG A 673 4.57 8.99 -37.53
N PRO A 674 5.58 8.14 -37.81
CA PRO A 674 6.92 8.26 -37.22
C PRO A 674 7.74 9.48 -37.69
N ALA A 675 7.37 10.13 -38.79
CA ALA A 675 8.21 11.16 -39.42
C ALA A 675 8.58 12.33 -38.48
N GLN A 676 7.71 12.66 -37.52
CA GLN A 676 7.89 13.80 -36.61
C GLN A 676 8.92 13.54 -35.51
N ILE A 677 9.15 12.30 -35.10
CA ILE A 677 10.08 11.96 -34.01
C ILE A 677 11.52 11.70 -34.51
N ILE A 678 11.69 11.34 -35.79
CA ILE A 678 13.00 11.03 -36.40
C ILE A 678 14.05 12.13 -36.21
N PRO A 679 13.77 13.44 -36.43
CA PRO A 679 14.76 14.50 -36.23
C PRO A 679 15.26 14.57 -34.80
N ARG A 680 14.36 14.41 -33.82
CA ARG A 680 14.70 14.43 -32.40
C ARG A 680 15.61 13.25 -32.02
N MET A 681 15.32 12.06 -32.52
CA MET A 681 16.18 10.88 -32.30
C MET A 681 17.58 11.10 -32.89
N LYS A 682 17.68 11.66 -34.10
CA LYS A 682 18.97 12.00 -34.72
C LYS A 682 19.75 13.06 -33.94
N GLU A 683 19.07 14.07 -33.40
CA GLU A 683 19.68 15.10 -32.56
C GLU A 683 20.34 14.51 -31.32
N ILE A 684 19.62 13.63 -30.61
CA ILE A 684 20.13 12.93 -29.42
C ILE A 684 21.35 12.07 -29.77
N LEU A 685 21.26 11.28 -30.85
CA LEU A 685 22.36 10.44 -31.33
C LEU A 685 23.58 11.22 -31.85
N ALA A 686 23.41 12.50 -32.21
CA ALA A 686 24.51 13.36 -32.66
C ALA A 686 25.35 13.93 -31.51
N LYS A 687 24.81 13.94 -30.28
CA LYS A 687 25.51 14.38 -29.06
C LYS A 687 25.40 13.29 -27.98
N PRO A 688 26.00 12.11 -28.19
CA PRO A 688 25.93 11.05 -27.21
C PRO A 688 26.57 11.54 -25.90
N GLY A 689 25.85 11.45 -24.80
CA GLY A 689 26.40 11.78 -23.48
C GLY A 689 27.52 10.80 -23.08
N PRO A 690 28.30 11.11 -22.03
CA PRO A 690 29.43 10.28 -21.59
C PRO A 690 29.04 8.85 -21.17
N ALA A 691 27.76 8.63 -20.86
CA ALA A 691 27.20 7.37 -20.34
C ALA A 691 26.58 6.45 -21.42
N PHE A 692 26.58 6.85 -22.69
CA PHE A 692 25.64 6.31 -23.69
C PHE A 692 26.09 5.10 -24.52
N GLY A 693 27.27 4.54 -24.30
CA GLY A 693 27.81 3.50 -25.18
C GLY A 693 26.82 2.37 -25.51
N TYR A 694 26.12 1.85 -24.51
CA TYR A 694 25.08 0.83 -24.65
C TYR A 694 23.76 1.38 -25.23
N THR A 695 23.24 2.44 -24.62
CA THR A 695 21.97 3.08 -24.96
C THR A 695 21.91 3.56 -26.41
N ASN A 696 23.04 3.96 -26.99
CA ASN A 696 23.14 4.37 -28.40
C ASN A 696 22.72 3.24 -29.35
N GLY A 697 23.20 2.01 -29.10
CA GLY A 697 22.89 0.87 -29.94
C GLY A 697 21.39 0.55 -29.94
N GLU A 698 20.76 0.62 -28.78
CA GLU A 698 19.31 0.47 -28.65
C GLU A 698 18.54 1.62 -29.34
N LEU A 699 18.93 2.88 -29.11
CA LEU A 699 18.33 4.03 -29.78
C LEU A 699 18.48 3.98 -31.31
N ARG A 700 19.60 3.44 -31.82
CA ARG A 700 19.79 3.22 -33.26
C ARG A 700 18.91 2.11 -33.81
N PHE A 701 18.68 1.04 -33.04
CA PHE A 701 17.68 0.05 -33.38
C PHE A 701 16.29 0.69 -33.53
N TRP A 702 15.88 1.49 -32.55
CA TRP A 702 14.63 2.24 -32.58
C TRP A 702 14.54 3.20 -33.76
N LEU A 703 15.62 3.92 -34.06
CA LEU A 703 15.67 4.83 -35.21
C LEU A 703 15.48 4.06 -36.52
N GLY A 704 16.12 2.89 -36.65
CA GLY A 704 15.97 2.04 -37.82
C GLY A 704 14.54 1.55 -38.01
N TRP A 705 13.88 1.10 -36.93
CA TRP A 705 12.48 0.69 -36.99
C TRP A 705 11.55 1.87 -37.32
N THR A 706 11.78 3.03 -36.72
CA THR A 706 11.04 4.27 -36.99
C THR A 706 11.16 4.69 -38.46
N GLN A 707 12.35 4.61 -39.04
CA GLN A 707 12.61 4.89 -40.46
C GLN A 707 11.96 3.88 -41.40
N GLU A 708 11.97 2.60 -41.03
CA GLU A 708 11.29 1.55 -41.79
C GLU A 708 9.78 1.82 -41.87
N VAL A 709 9.14 2.15 -40.74
CA VAL A 709 7.71 2.50 -40.70
C VAL A 709 7.42 3.79 -41.48
N ALA A 710 8.39 4.71 -41.57
CA ALA A 710 8.29 5.90 -42.42
C ALA A 710 8.47 5.61 -43.93
N GLY A 711 8.85 4.38 -44.31
CA GLY A 711 9.11 3.98 -45.69
C GLY A 711 10.55 4.20 -46.18
N ASP A 712 11.47 4.68 -45.32
CA ASP A 712 12.88 4.89 -45.67
C ASP A 712 13.72 3.64 -45.31
N HIS A 713 13.59 2.60 -46.14
CA HIS A 713 14.29 1.34 -45.92
C HIS A 713 15.82 1.44 -46.03
N ALA A 714 16.33 2.43 -46.77
CA ALA A 714 17.78 2.63 -46.91
C ALA A 714 18.37 3.21 -45.63
N ALA A 715 17.76 4.25 -45.07
CA ALA A 715 18.16 4.80 -43.79
C ALA A 715 17.98 3.78 -42.66
N ALA A 716 16.88 3.02 -42.67
CA ALA A 716 16.62 1.98 -41.67
C ALA A 716 17.77 0.95 -41.58
N LYS A 717 18.19 0.41 -42.74
CA LYS A 717 19.32 -0.52 -42.82
C LYS A 717 20.62 0.10 -42.32
N GLU A 718 20.86 1.37 -42.60
CA GLU A 718 22.07 2.04 -42.12
C GLU A 718 22.07 2.21 -40.60
N SER A 719 20.95 2.65 -40.02
CA SER A 719 20.78 2.76 -38.58
C SER A 719 21.00 1.40 -37.88
N TRP A 720 20.49 0.30 -38.44
CA TRP A 720 20.73 -1.04 -37.89
C TRP A 720 22.17 -1.54 -38.04
N ARG A 721 22.89 -1.19 -39.12
CA ARG A 721 24.33 -1.51 -39.22
C ARG A 721 25.13 -0.82 -38.13
N GLN A 722 24.82 0.45 -37.88
CA GLN A 722 25.44 1.23 -36.83
C GLN A 722 25.10 0.67 -35.44
N ALA A 723 23.83 0.33 -35.19
CA ALA A 723 23.38 -0.33 -33.95
C ALA A 723 24.19 -1.61 -33.67
N ARG A 724 24.37 -2.47 -34.69
CA ARG A 724 25.17 -3.69 -34.57
C ARG A 724 26.63 -3.39 -34.22
N SER A 725 27.25 -2.43 -34.92
CA SER A 725 28.65 -2.04 -34.67
C SER A 725 28.87 -1.48 -33.26
N GLU A 726 27.88 -0.80 -32.70
CA GLU A 726 27.94 -0.22 -31.36
C GLU A 726 27.71 -1.29 -30.27
N LEU A 727 26.82 -2.27 -30.51
CA LEU A 727 26.47 -3.31 -29.52
C LEU A 727 27.45 -4.48 -29.44
N GLU A 728 28.10 -4.86 -30.55
CA GLU A 728 29.02 -6.01 -30.60
C GLU A 728 30.19 -5.95 -29.61
N PRO A 729 30.88 -4.81 -29.40
CA PRO A 729 31.92 -4.70 -28.38
C PRO A 729 31.42 -4.99 -26.96
N PHE A 730 30.25 -4.46 -26.59
CA PHE A 730 29.67 -4.70 -25.26
C PHE A 730 29.28 -6.15 -25.05
N LEU A 731 28.80 -6.82 -26.09
CA LEU A 731 28.51 -8.25 -26.02
C LEU A 731 29.78 -9.10 -25.79
N LYS A 732 30.95 -8.66 -26.27
CA LYS A 732 32.22 -9.34 -25.97
C LYS A 732 32.62 -9.19 -24.51
N GLU A 733 32.36 -8.02 -23.91
CA GLU A 733 32.60 -7.77 -22.48
C GLU A 733 31.59 -8.51 -21.58
N GLN A 734 30.34 -8.66 -22.04
CA GLN A 734 29.24 -9.28 -21.30
C GLN A 734 28.50 -10.33 -22.16
N PRO A 735 29.10 -11.50 -22.41
CA PRO A 735 28.58 -12.49 -23.37
C PRO A 735 27.20 -13.06 -23.03
N GLU A 736 26.82 -13.00 -21.75
CA GLU A 736 25.57 -13.52 -21.17
C GLU A 736 24.50 -12.42 -20.93
N ASN A 737 24.72 -11.18 -21.39
CA ASN A 737 23.75 -10.12 -21.19
C ASN A 737 22.56 -10.28 -22.17
N SER A 738 21.47 -10.85 -21.67
CA SER A 738 20.27 -11.17 -22.48
C SER A 738 19.63 -9.94 -23.15
N ALA A 739 19.71 -8.75 -22.55
CA ALA A 739 19.18 -7.53 -23.15
C ALA A 739 19.95 -7.17 -24.42
N PHE A 740 21.29 -7.21 -24.36
CA PHE A 740 22.15 -6.88 -25.50
C PHE A 740 21.97 -7.88 -26.64
N ILE A 741 21.90 -9.16 -26.29
CA ILE A 741 21.66 -10.23 -27.26
C ILE A 741 20.29 -10.04 -27.92
N GLY A 742 19.26 -9.66 -27.15
CA GLY A 742 17.91 -9.40 -27.65
C GLY A 742 17.85 -8.25 -28.65
N VAL A 743 18.44 -7.09 -28.33
CA VAL A 743 18.47 -5.93 -29.24
C VAL A 743 19.28 -6.25 -30.51
N LEU A 744 20.39 -7.01 -30.38
CA LEU A 744 21.14 -7.49 -31.55
C LEU A 744 20.32 -8.47 -32.41
N ALA A 745 19.50 -9.33 -31.80
CA ALA A 745 18.61 -10.22 -32.55
C ALA A 745 17.58 -9.43 -33.37
N LEU A 746 16.96 -8.40 -32.78
CA LEU A 746 16.06 -7.48 -33.49
C LEU A 746 16.79 -6.69 -34.60
N THR A 747 18.02 -6.27 -34.34
CA THR A 747 18.85 -5.55 -35.31
C THR A 747 19.20 -6.44 -36.51
N CYS A 748 19.62 -7.69 -36.26
CA CYS A 748 19.89 -8.67 -37.30
C CYS A 748 18.62 -9.05 -38.08
N MET A 749 17.46 -9.12 -37.43
CA MET A 749 16.16 -9.27 -38.10
C MET A 749 15.91 -8.10 -39.06
N GLY A 750 16.12 -6.85 -38.64
CA GLY A 750 15.99 -5.67 -39.51
C GLY A 750 16.95 -5.68 -40.71
N LEU A 751 18.16 -6.23 -40.54
CA LEU A 751 19.13 -6.41 -41.62
C LEU A 751 18.79 -7.57 -42.58
N GLY A 752 17.88 -8.47 -42.20
CA GLY A 752 17.50 -9.67 -42.96
C GLY A 752 18.36 -10.91 -42.65
N ASP A 753 19.22 -10.86 -41.63
CA ASP A 753 20.16 -11.93 -41.25
C ASP A 753 19.45 -13.03 -40.43
N LYS A 754 18.55 -13.80 -41.07
CA LYS A 754 17.64 -14.79 -40.42
C LYS A 754 18.33 -15.73 -39.43
N ALA A 755 19.39 -16.39 -39.88
CA ALA A 755 20.10 -17.39 -39.08
C ALA A 755 20.77 -16.77 -37.84
N VAL A 756 21.33 -15.56 -38.00
CA VAL A 756 21.99 -14.84 -36.90
C VAL A 756 20.96 -14.35 -35.88
N ALA A 757 19.84 -13.78 -36.35
CA ALA A 757 18.77 -13.32 -35.47
C ALA A 757 18.23 -14.45 -34.59
N PHE A 758 17.98 -15.64 -35.16
CA PHE A 758 17.51 -16.78 -34.36
C PHE A 758 18.56 -17.37 -33.43
N ASN A 759 19.83 -17.43 -33.85
CA ASN A 759 20.89 -17.89 -32.96
C ASN A 759 21.03 -16.98 -31.74
N LEU A 760 20.98 -15.66 -31.96
CA LEU A 760 21.04 -14.68 -30.88
C LEU A 760 19.85 -14.82 -29.93
N ILE A 761 18.61 -14.86 -30.45
CA ILE A 761 17.45 -14.88 -29.53
C ILE A 761 17.36 -16.17 -28.70
N GLU A 762 17.72 -17.32 -29.26
CA GLU A 762 17.82 -18.57 -28.49
C GLU A 762 18.88 -18.46 -27.39
N ARG A 763 20.01 -17.80 -27.68
CA ARG A 763 21.04 -17.53 -26.67
C ARG A 763 20.55 -16.57 -25.59
N ALA A 764 19.78 -15.54 -25.93
CA ALA A 764 19.21 -14.62 -24.95
C ALA A 764 18.19 -15.31 -24.03
N MET A 765 17.37 -16.21 -24.58
CA MET A 765 16.42 -17.02 -23.81
C MET A 765 17.13 -17.99 -22.87
N ALA A 766 18.25 -18.60 -23.30
CA ALA A 766 19.07 -19.47 -22.45
C ALA A 766 19.79 -18.68 -21.34
N ALA A 767 20.25 -17.46 -21.61
CA ALA A 767 20.95 -16.63 -20.64
C ALA A 767 20.05 -16.13 -19.49
N ASN A 768 18.77 -15.85 -19.79
CA ASN A 768 17.79 -15.37 -18.81
C ASN A 768 16.40 -16.00 -19.01
N PRO A 769 16.22 -17.28 -18.63
CA PRO A 769 14.94 -17.97 -18.75
C PRO A 769 13.92 -17.45 -17.72
N ILE A 770 12.61 -17.66 -17.98
CA ILE A 770 11.52 -17.21 -17.09
C ILE A 770 11.66 -17.82 -15.69
N GLU A 771 12.11 -19.07 -15.61
CA GLU A 771 12.28 -19.80 -14.35
C GLU A 771 13.36 -19.16 -13.46
N LYS A 772 14.32 -18.46 -14.07
CA LYS A 772 15.36 -17.71 -13.36
C LYS A 772 14.89 -16.30 -13.01
N ASP A 773 14.23 -15.63 -13.95
CA ASP A 773 13.76 -14.26 -13.80
C ASP A 773 12.39 -14.10 -14.47
N ALA A 774 11.33 -14.20 -13.67
CA ALA A 774 9.96 -14.11 -14.14
C ALA A 774 9.58 -12.70 -14.61
N LEU A 775 10.36 -11.67 -14.24
CA LEU A 775 10.10 -10.30 -14.69
C LEU A 775 10.64 -10.06 -16.09
N LEU A 776 11.93 -10.35 -16.28
CA LEU A 776 12.68 -9.98 -17.48
C LEU A 776 12.82 -11.12 -18.48
N GLY A 777 12.68 -12.37 -18.05
CA GLY A 777 12.69 -13.54 -18.94
C GLY A 777 11.64 -13.49 -20.06
N PRO A 778 10.40 -13.00 -19.82
CA PRO A 778 9.40 -12.83 -20.87
C PRO A 778 9.83 -11.93 -22.03
N ALA A 779 10.70 -10.93 -21.81
CA ALA A 779 11.16 -10.03 -22.86
C ALA A 779 11.85 -10.77 -24.02
N SER A 780 12.66 -11.80 -23.73
CA SER A 780 13.30 -12.61 -24.77
C SER A 780 12.28 -13.41 -25.60
N ILE A 781 11.15 -13.80 -25.01
CA ILE A 781 10.08 -14.50 -25.75
C ILE A 781 9.30 -13.51 -26.63
N GLU A 782 9.12 -12.27 -26.18
CA GLU A 782 8.56 -11.22 -27.03
C GLU A 782 9.45 -10.93 -28.24
N ILE A 783 10.77 -10.81 -28.02
CA ILE A 783 11.72 -10.61 -29.12
C ILE A 783 11.66 -11.81 -30.08
N LEU A 784 11.56 -13.04 -29.57
CA LEU A 784 11.37 -14.22 -30.41
C LEU A 784 10.10 -14.10 -31.26
N ALA A 785 8.98 -13.68 -30.67
CA ALA A 785 7.72 -13.51 -31.39
C ALA A 785 7.86 -12.50 -32.54
N ARG A 786 8.53 -11.37 -32.29
CA ARG A 786 8.79 -10.31 -33.27
C ARG A 786 9.71 -10.81 -34.40
N VAL A 787 10.83 -11.45 -34.05
CA VAL A 787 11.76 -12.05 -35.03
C VAL A 787 11.05 -13.10 -35.88
N ALA A 788 10.30 -14.01 -35.26
CA ALA A 788 9.57 -15.04 -35.97
C ALA A 788 8.50 -14.48 -36.92
N ALA A 789 7.75 -13.46 -36.49
CA ALA A 789 6.75 -12.79 -37.33
C ALA A 789 7.39 -12.15 -38.57
N ARG A 790 8.50 -11.43 -38.38
CA ARG A 790 9.20 -10.70 -39.45
C ARG A 790 10.02 -11.60 -40.38
N MET A 791 10.46 -12.77 -39.92
CA MET A 791 11.27 -13.72 -40.69
C MET A 791 10.46 -14.88 -41.30
N GLY A 792 9.13 -14.77 -41.32
CA GLY A 792 8.22 -15.71 -41.99
C GLY A 792 8.05 -17.05 -41.26
N GLU A 793 8.05 -17.04 -39.92
CA GLU A 793 7.79 -18.22 -39.07
C GLU A 793 6.53 -18.01 -38.21
N PRO A 794 5.32 -17.97 -38.82
CA PRO A 794 4.09 -17.62 -38.13
C PRO A 794 3.74 -18.59 -36.98
N ASP A 795 3.99 -19.89 -37.14
CA ASP A 795 3.72 -20.88 -36.09
C ASP A 795 4.52 -20.60 -34.81
N ARG A 796 5.80 -20.28 -34.98
CA ARG A 796 6.71 -19.97 -33.86
C ARG A 796 6.36 -18.63 -33.22
N ALA A 797 5.98 -17.63 -34.03
CA ALA A 797 5.52 -16.34 -33.55
C ALA A 797 4.25 -16.47 -32.69
N ILE A 798 3.22 -17.15 -33.22
CA ILE A 798 1.93 -17.33 -32.55
C ILE A 798 2.08 -18.13 -31.25
N ALA A 799 2.90 -19.18 -31.23
CA ALA A 799 3.18 -19.94 -30.02
C ALA A 799 3.84 -19.08 -28.93
N ALA A 800 4.80 -18.23 -29.31
CA ALA A 800 5.43 -17.29 -28.38
C ALA A 800 4.44 -16.24 -27.85
N LEU A 801 3.60 -15.66 -28.72
CA LEU A 801 2.57 -14.70 -28.35
C LEU A 801 1.53 -15.29 -27.39
N GLN A 802 1.06 -16.51 -27.66
CA GLN A 802 0.11 -17.21 -26.79
C GLN A 802 0.70 -17.42 -25.39
N LYS A 803 1.99 -17.81 -25.31
CA LYS A 803 2.69 -17.94 -24.02
C LYS A 803 2.75 -16.60 -23.29
N LEU A 804 3.14 -15.52 -23.96
CA LEU A 804 3.27 -14.17 -23.37
C LEU A 804 1.95 -13.64 -22.81
N LEU A 805 0.83 -13.83 -23.52
CA LEU A 805 -0.48 -13.40 -23.06
C LEU A 805 -0.96 -14.18 -21.82
N SER A 806 -0.46 -15.40 -21.62
CA SER A 806 -0.82 -16.27 -20.49
C SER A 806 -0.02 -16.05 -19.21
N ILE A 807 1.07 -15.29 -19.25
CA ILE A 807 1.96 -15.06 -18.10
C ILE A 807 2.10 -13.56 -17.77
N PRO A 808 2.34 -13.19 -16.51
CA PRO A 808 2.85 -11.86 -16.16
C PRO A 808 4.26 -11.65 -16.70
N GLY A 809 4.65 -10.40 -16.94
CA GLY A 809 6.02 -10.10 -17.36
C GLY A 809 6.22 -8.73 -17.99
N GLY A 810 7.48 -8.31 -18.08
CA GLY A 810 7.86 -7.10 -18.82
C GLY A 810 7.85 -7.34 -20.32
N GLY A 811 7.51 -6.28 -21.08
CA GLY A 811 7.70 -6.26 -22.52
C GLY A 811 9.14 -5.95 -22.92
N ALA A 812 9.50 -6.25 -24.16
CA ALA A 812 10.84 -6.02 -24.71
C ALA A 812 11.04 -4.64 -25.32
N VAL A 813 9.95 -3.90 -25.55
CA VAL A 813 9.92 -2.74 -26.45
C VAL A 813 9.20 -1.53 -25.83
N ALA A 814 8.24 -1.71 -24.92
CA ALA A 814 7.55 -0.60 -24.28
C ALA A 814 7.50 -0.78 -22.76
N LEU A 815 7.14 0.29 -22.04
CA LEU A 815 6.83 0.26 -20.60
C LEU A 815 5.54 -0.56 -20.36
N GLY A 816 5.64 -1.89 -20.42
CA GLY A 816 4.55 -2.80 -20.09
C GLY A 816 4.50 -4.08 -20.93
N PRO A 817 3.65 -5.05 -20.54
CA PRO A 817 3.49 -6.30 -21.27
C PRO A 817 2.77 -6.11 -22.61
N LEU A 818 3.01 -7.02 -23.56
CA LEU A 818 2.14 -7.14 -24.72
C LEU A 818 0.68 -7.41 -24.29
N THR A 819 -0.23 -6.75 -24.98
CA THR A 819 -1.68 -6.89 -24.85
C THR A 819 -2.31 -7.17 -26.20
N PRO A 820 -3.54 -7.71 -26.24
CA PRO A 820 -4.29 -7.88 -27.48
C PRO A 820 -4.43 -6.57 -28.29
N ALA A 821 -4.54 -5.43 -27.62
CA ALA A 821 -4.59 -4.13 -28.29
C ALA A 821 -3.26 -3.78 -28.97
N LEU A 822 -2.12 -3.98 -28.29
CA LEU A 822 -0.80 -3.79 -28.90
C LEU A 822 -0.55 -4.76 -30.04
N LEU A 823 -0.99 -6.02 -29.93
CA LEU A 823 -0.90 -6.97 -31.04
C LEU A 823 -1.60 -6.41 -32.28
N ARG A 824 -2.77 -5.77 -32.16
CA ARG A 824 -3.52 -5.15 -33.27
C ARG A 824 -2.82 -3.94 -33.89
N LEU A 825 -2.08 -3.16 -33.10
CA LEU A 825 -1.52 -1.87 -33.52
C LEU A 825 -0.08 -1.97 -34.03
N ASP A 826 0.73 -2.84 -33.42
CA ASP A 826 2.18 -2.89 -33.64
C ASP A 826 2.55 -3.42 -35.06
N PRO A 827 3.35 -2.67 -35.84
CA PRO A 827 3.80 -3.05 -37.18
C PRO A 827 4.54 -4.38 -37.28
N MET A 828 5.25 -4.79 -36.23
CA MET A 828 6.07 -6.00 -36.30
C MET A 828 5.22 -7.27 -36.46
N PHE A 829 3.93 -7.19 -36.15
CA PHE A 829 2.98 -8.30 -36.33
C PHE A 829 2.11 -8.16 -37.58
N ASP A 830 2.36 -7.17 -38.44
CA ASP A 830 1.64 -7.02 -39.72
C ASP A 830 1.69 -8.29 -40.60
N PRO A 831 2.80 -9.05 -40.68
CA PRO A 831 2.83 -10.31 -41.42
C PRO A 831 1.87 -11.40 -40.91
N LEU A 832 1.33 -11.26 -39.69
CA LEU A 832 0.44 -12.25 -39.07
C LEU A 832 -1.05 -11.88 -39.19
N ARG A 833 -1.39 -10.69 -39.72
CA ARG A 833 -2.75 -10.11 -39.67
C ARG A 833 -3.82 -11.00 -40.33
N ASP A 834 -3.42 -11.76 -41.35
CA ASP A 834 -4.31 -12.65 -42.10
C ASP A 834 -4.39 -14.06 -41.50
N ASP A 835 -3.62 -14.39 -40.46
CA ASP A 835 -3.68 -15.69 -39.79
C ASP A 835 -4.84 -15.73 -38.77
N PRO A 836 -5.82 -16.64 -38.91
CA PRO A 836 -6.97 -16.72 -38.00
C PRO A 836 -6.59 -16.97 -36.53
N ARG A 837 -5.48 -17.68 -36.28
CA ARG A 837 -5.01 -17.94 -34.91
C ARG A 837 -4.49 -16.66 -34.26
N PHE A 838 -3.84 -15.80 -35.04
CA PHE A 838 -3.39 -14.49 -34.57
C PHE A 838 -4.55 -13.52 -34.35
N GLN A 839 -5.56 -13.53 -35.24
CA GLN A 839 -6.79 -12.76 -35.04
C GLN A 839 -7.48 -13.13 -33.73
N LYS A 840 -7.54 -14.43 -33.40
CA LYS A 840 -8.06 -14.89 -32.11
C LYS A 840 -7.31 -14.32 -30.91
N LEU A 841 -5.97 -14.29 -30.93
CA LEU A 841 -5.17 -13.66 -29.87
C LEU A 841 -5.45 -12.16 -29.73
N CYS A 842 -5.82 -11.49 -30.82
CA CYS A 842 -6.20 -10.08 -30.82
C CYS A 842 -7.61 -9.83 -30.24
N GLU A 843 -8.47 -10.84 -30.21
CA GLU A 843 -9.87 -10.74 -29.75
C GLU A 843 -10.05 -11.12 -28.26
N GLU A 844 -9.09 -11.84 -27.68
CA GLU A 844 -9.14 -12.21 -26.27
C GLU A 844 -9.27 -10.96 -25.40
N LYS A 845 -10.40 -10.83 -24.68
CA LYS A 845 -10.55 -9.80 -23.65
C LYS A 845 -9.65 -10.17 -22.48
N GLN A 846 -8.91 -9.18 -21.94
CA GLN A 846 -8.16 -9.36 -20.70
C GLN A 846 -9.10 -9.90 -19.62
N LYS A 847 -8.72 -11.03 -19.01
CA LYS A 847 -9.49 -11.71 -17.95
C LYS A 847 -9.31 -11.03 -16.61
#